data_AF-S2JCF2-F1
#
_entry.id   AF-S2JCF2-F1
#
_cell.length_a   1.000
_cell.length_b   1.000
_cell.length_c   1.000
_cell.angle_alpha   90.00
_cell.angle_beta   90.00
_cell.angle_gamma   90.00
#
_symmetry.space_group_name_H-M   'P 1'
#
loop_
_entity.id
_entity.type
_entity.pdbx_description
1 polymer ?
#
loop_
_entity_poly.entity_id
_entity_poly.type
_entity_poly.pdbx_seq_one_letter_code
_entity_poly.pdbx_strand_id
1 'polypeptide(L)'
;MNKELNSLVQKYKTACLELEEINTKIETVNSSEQAIANHLSASTSTSTHSSINTAKKEETDEKLNQIISKLKLDVDTVLSKRLAEATSTQSAVQSYIDNTVWSLFSRTELQNDTLLFNNDQKRIDDKKCLYKLIATLFELDQEQVENQDYKNQLHDWMIHIITIYLRLGGSIEKKKTLMLLTTTSNIAPWAIPLIQVHAEKMSHANEFLDTLDAIFIQPKEWIWTEDDFLVALDQLAIDFNYNRLVDSVDPDQVQFDTVLKFSQDLINKLMQAIHRSGEAMNSLVKRLAQTVIQISILLIDAITEKGWECQDQVDAFMSQLILEFYDLKENGGWFFLPNIPFKALSIDALWLVTVRILHLKHAVAPPCSLNDVLDDHLPNITRFQYQLHDNQMQGYFMLNCLTNIATCIPSGVDETSAINDPKSTLSACIVTVISYTLFTVAFVDKHLREIFYKDVRDNFGAICRCHPFIISLLFRWTAEHIAIMERMALYLFHSLKLDNWNILKDDLKLLHKLTSSAPKITSMTSQQKAQIQLAKYIIQHLNYGYKQGSVDPNVSKSQPWHSRKIPFLSYDIHEEIAFILLDACQQFQPLPDTTSNENKGAIELVGTVTTAVSTYLPIADQIQLLKSTYDNTTNSNNNNNNSSSNSNGNTASDFINWAWSVAVQLKLYDCPVSPRASDIENSITLPFLKLVLNSYNNVSSSHSALLIYISFMLSVTSRHFLRFESNDGWMKLLVVLKRGKPEAVIHIFSEMIPSFVYMHGDDFFNDESLSDFLKHMIELKTDPMLIKAAAKIHKASGTGIGLIIGSHVWHAHLIDSVSDLMDDHGRGFSYVDLVMHSWLKTVFRKADWMWHSSYVHIVDSLCKFAFILYRHGMVYHMLVEEHKRMEATKIQQSASSPRLTRFIKNMVVSDGGPYASLLNGEWSMLKPSKGPGVDHNCHWFAFEVLVMETISEAPFREEICALITKQLSPSLANDQEQQKQHLQQQKSSIDLAGIYKLTSQKKPMDYLVIYRWVQHIMMMPVDHPLLPLYLQMFFSLYYLNIHDEVTLGFVCFNKRTDWTTKLRDYIAGVQTYYGQKITTTTPALMAKYDHDHDQEQDDSGHTALNAEVLQQFYYAMWLWLGNADLNSGLVDNIHQLPSHYDVHRLKLCYAKKIELDQPWHHAESYWMDLVDTEQLEQDFLSFPWEGAEKFRTDSDAVASSVTTTDDLISLSTTTRRLRLITDESTIEPLPPLVINTPSTSTSTSSIKNKMNLK
;
A
#
# COMPACT_ATOMS: atom_id res chain seq x y z
N MET A 1 -54.35 0.52 56.58
CA MET A 1 -53.37 0.43 55.48
C MET A 1 -53.66 1.38 54.34
N ASN A 2 -54.44 1.03 53.30
CA ASN A 2 -54.54 1.87 52.08
C ASN A 2 -55.05 3.31 52.35
N LYS A 3 -56.11 3.49 53.16
CA LYS A 3 -56.61 4.82 53.55
C LYS A 3 -55.63 5.67 54.37
N GLU A 4 -54.70 5.02 55.07
CA GLU A 4 -53.78 5.68 56.00
C GLU A 4 -52.54 6.18 55.27
N LEU A 5 -51.95 5.36 54.38
CA LEU A 5 -50.89 5.81 53.47
C LEU A 5 -51.40 6.93 52.56
N ASN A 6 -52.56 6.75 51.93
CA ASN A 6 -53.15 7.79 51.08
C ASN A 6 -53.38 9.09 51.87
N SER A 7 -53.91 9.03 53.09
CA SER A 7 -54.07 10.22 53.93
C SER A 7 -52.74 10.89 54.31
N LEU A 8 -51.67 10.13 54.55
CA LEU A 8 -50.35 10.69 54.89
C LEU A 8 -49.68 11.32 53.67
N VAL A 9 -49.74 10.66 52.51
CA VAL A 9 -49.19 11.17 51.26
C VAL A 9 -49.97 12.41 50.78
N GLN A 10 -51.29 12.46 50.92
CA GLN A 10 -52.10 13.65 50.62
C GLN A 10 -51.77 14.83 51.55
N LYS A 11 -51.47 14.57 52.84
CA LYS A 11 -50.98 15.60 53.77
C LYS A 11 -49.61 16.14 53.35
N TYR A 12 -48.72 15.26 52.93
CA TYR A 12 -47.41 15.65 52.38
C TYR A 12 -47.55 16.46 51.09
N LYS A 13 -48.39 16.01 50.14
CA LYS A 13 -48.77 16.74 48.93
C LYS A 13 -49.26 18.15 49.23
N THR A 14 -50.19 18.27 50.19
CA THR A 14 -50.71 19.58 50.64
C THR A 14 -49.59 20.46 51.19
N ALA A 15 -48.71 19.90 52.03
CA ALA A 15 -47.58 20.64 52.61
C ALA A 15 -46.57 21.10 51.54
N CYS A 16 -46.30 20.29 50.52
CA CYS A 16 -45.42 20.64 49.39
C CYS A 16 -46.02 21.76 48.53
N LEU A 17 -47.31 21.70 48.20
CA LEU A 17 -48.00 22.75 47.44
C LEU A 17 -48.01 24.08 48.20
N GLU A 18 -48.29 24.05 49.50
CA GLU A 18 -48.24 25.25 50.35
C GLU A 18 -46.82 25.82 50.45
N LEU A 19 -45.79 24.96 50.45
CA LEU A 19 -44.39 25.36 50.48
C LEU A 19 -43.94 25.98 49.15
N GLU A 20 -44.37 25.43 48.02
CA GLU A 20 -44.15 26.00 46.69
C GLU A 20 -44.88 27.33 46.50
N GLU A 21 -46.12 27.45 47.00
CA GLU A 21 -46.86 28.72 47.03
C GLU A 21 -46.13 29.78 47.88
N ILE A 22 -45.48 29.38 48.98
CA ILE A 22 -44.68 30.28 49.80
C ILE A 22 -43.36 30.63 49.10
N ASN A 23 -42.68 29.69 48.46
CA ASN A 23 -41.45 29.94 47.71
C ASN A 23 -41.69 30.89 46.52
N THR A 24 -42.75 30.67 45.75
CA THR A 24 -43.16 31.59 44.67
C THR A 24 -43.50 32.97 45.22
N LYS A 25 -44.23 33.06 46.35
CA LYS A 25 -44.48 34.33 47.04
C LYS A 25 -43.18 34.98 47.54
N ILE A 26 -42.22 34.23 48.04
CA ILE A 26 -40.89 34.73 48.43
C ILE A 26 -40.14 35.29 47.23
N GLU A 27 -40.16 34.61 46.08
CA GLU A 27 -39.57 35.13 44.85
C GLU A 27 -40.27 36.42 44.38
N THR A 28 -41.60 36.52 44.52
CA THR A 28 -42.32 37.79 44.25
C THR A 28 -41.97 38.89 45.24
N VAL A 29 -41.74 38.57 46.51
CA VAL A 29 -41.33 39.53 47.55
C VAL A 29 -39.89 39.99 47.31
N ASN A 30 -38.96 39.08 47.00
CA ASN A 30 -37.58 39.38 46.68
C ASN A 30 -37.45 40.19 45.38
N SER A 31 -38.23 39.86 44.34
CA SER A 31 -38.27 40.67 43.09
C SER A 31 -38.91 42.04 43.30
N SER A 32 -39.93 42.15 44.17
CA SER A 32 -40.51 43.43 44.57
C SER A 32 -39.55 44.27 45.42
N GLU A 33 -38.76 43.64 46.31
CA GLU A 33 -37.69 44.28 47.07
C GLU A 33 -36.60 44.81 46.13
N GLN A 34 -36.18 44.01 45.15
CA GLN A 34 -35.21 44.42 44.13
C GLN A 34 -35.74 45.57 43.27
N ALA A 35 -37.04 45.60 42.97
CA ALA A 35 -37.70 46.73 42.31
C ALA A 35 -37.75 48.00 43.19
N ILE A 36 -38.01 47.87 44.50
CA ILE A 36 -38.04 48.99 45.46
C ILE A 36 -36.62 49.54 45.71
N ALA A 37 -35.60 48.68 45.86
CA ALA A 37 -34.20 49.06 45.97
C ALA A 37 -33.70 49.79 44.71
N ASN A 38 -34.11 49.32 43.52
CA ASN A 38 -33.85 49.99 42.25
C ASN A 38 -34.55 51.37 42.18
N HIS A 39 -35.77 51.51 42.69
CA HIS A 39 -36.48 52.80 42.72
C HIS A 39 -35.88 53.80 43.73
N LEU A 40 -35.43 53.32 44.90
CA LEU A 40 -34.73 54.13 45.91
C LEU A 40 -33.38 54.61 45.39
N SER A 41 -32.58 53.73 44.75
CA SER A 41 -31.30 54.10 44.13
C SER A 41 -31.43 55.11 42.97
N ALA A 42 -32.51 55.03 42.18
CA ALA A 42 -32.83 55.99 41.11
C ALA A 42 -33.26 57.37 41.66
N SER A 43 -33.86 57.43 42.85
CA SER A 43 -34.29 58.69 43.47
C SER A 43 -33.13 59.48 44.13
N THR A 44 -31.98 58.84 44.39
CA THR A 44 -30.75 59.50 44.87
C THR A 44 -29.99 60.26 43.78
N SER A 45 -30.28 60.04 42.50
CA SER A 45 -29.58 60.72 41.38
C SER A 45 -30.17 62.08 40.99
N THR A 46 -31.29 62.53 41.55
CA THR A 46 -31.92 63.81 41.16
C THR A 46 -32.64 64.51 42.33
N SER A 47 -31.91 65.27 43.16
CA SER A 47 -32.31 66.61 43.62
C SER A 47 -31.34 67.19 44.65
N THR A 48 -30.48 68.11 44.22
CA THR A 48 -29.87 69.15 45.06
C THR A 48 -30.93 70.20 45.40
N HIS A 49 -31.37 70.29 46.66
CA HIS A 49 -31.82 71.49 47.40
C HIS A 49 -32.78 71.15 48.56
N SER A 50 -32.57 71.82 49.71
CA SER A 50 -33.37 71.89 50.96
C SER A 50 -33.08 70.86 52.08
N SER A 51 -32.21 71.27 53.00
CA SER A 51 -31.76 70.55 54.21
C SER A 51 -32.80 70.42 55.33
N ILE A 52 -34.10 70.43 55.01
CA ILE A 52 -35.21 70.28 55.97
C ILE A 52 -36.07 69.01 55.69
N ASN A 53 -35.96 68.42 54.49
CA ASN A 53 -36.69 67.19 54.13
C ASN A 53 -35.89 65.88 54.28
N THR A 54 -34.58 65.95 54.57
CA THR A 54 -33.72 64.77 54.73
C THR A 54 -34.05 63.97 55.99
N ALA A 55 -34.35 64.62 57.11
CA ALA A 55 -34.67 63.93 58.37
C ALA A 55 -36.00 63.14 58.31
N LYS A 56 -37.02 63.62 57.58
CA LYS A 56 -38.29 62.88 57.38
C LYS A 56 -38.14 61.72 56.39
N LYS A 57 -37.26 61.85 55.39
CA LYS A 57 -37.00 60.81 54.38
C LYS A 57 -36.17 59.66 54.96
N GLU A 58 -35.15 59.98 55.77
CA GLU A 58 -34.40 58.97 56.54
C GLU A 58 -35.31 58.22 57.53
N GLU A 59 -36.21 58.90 58.23
CA GLU A 59 -37.16 58.23 59.14
C GLU A 59 -38.15 57.31 58.40
N THR A 60 -38.58 57.67 57.19
CA THR A 60 -39.46 56.81 56.37
C THR A 60 -38.72 55.63 55.75
N ASP A 61 -37.47 55.82 55.32
CA ASP A 61 -36.64 54.76 54.75
C ASP A 61 -36.18 53.78 55.85
N GLU A 62 -35.91 54.26 57.06
CA GLU A 62 -35.59 53.43 58.23
C GLU A 62 -36.83 52.64 58.70
N LYS A 63 -38.03 53.23 58.65
CA LYS A 63 -39.30 52.50 58.88
C LYS A 63 -39.59 51.48 57.79
N LEU A 64 -39.31 51.79 56.53
CA LEU A 64 -39.49 50.85 55.41
C LEU A 64 -38.52 49.66 55.53
N ASN A 65 -37.25 49.92 55.85
CA ASN A 65 -36.26 48.87 56.12
C ASN A 65 -36.60 48.04 57.36
N GLN A 66 -37.15 48.66 58.42
CA GLN A 66 -37.69 47.92 59.56
C GLN A 66 -38.88 47.04 59.18
N ILE A 67 -39.79 47.52 58.34
CA ILE A 67 -40.94 46.74 57.85
C ILE A 67 -40.48 45.58 56.95
N ILE A 68 -39.53 45.81 56.05
CA ILE A 68 -38.94 44.77 55.19
C ILE A 68 -38.20 43.74 56.04
N SER A 69 -37.37 44.17 57.00
CA SER A 69 -36.65 43.23 57.89
C SER A 69 -37.60 42.41 58.76
N LYS A 70 -38.72 43.00 59.20
CA LYS A 70 -39.76 42.30 59.96
C LYS A 70 -40.55 41.34 59.06
N LEU A 71 -40.94 41.77 57.86
CA LEU A 71 -41.61 40.91 56.88
C LEU A 71 -40.72 39.73 56.49
N LYS A 72 -39.41 39.94 56.33
CA LYS A 72 -38.43 38.89 56.04
C LYS A 72 -38.31 37.91 57.20
N LEU A 73 -38.24 38.39 58.43
CA LEU A 73 -38.22 37.54 59.62
C LEU A 73 -39.53 36.74 59.77
N ASP A 74 -40.68 37.33 59.46
CA ASP A 74 -42.00 36.69 59.48
C ASP A 74 -42.13 35.65 58.34
N VAL A 75 -41.60 35.97 57.15
CA VAL A 75 -41.56 35.06 55.99
C VAL A 75 -40.59 33.91 56.22
N ASP A 76 -39.39 34.16 56.77
CA ASP A 76 -38.41 33.14 57.10
C ASP A 76 -38.91 32.23 58.23
N THR A 77 -39.66 32.75 59.20
CA THR A 77 -40.30 31.92 60.23
C THR A 77 -41.45 31.09 59.67
N VAL A 78 -42.25 31.63 58.75
CA VAL A 78 -43.31 30.88 58.05
C VAL A 78 -42.70 29.80 57.15
N LEU A 79 -41.68 30.13 56.35
CA LEU A 79 -40.93 29.19 55.53
C LEU A 79 -40.32 28.08 56.39
N SER A 80 -39.60 28.43 57.46
CA SER A 80 -38.98 27.46 58.37
C SER A 80 -40.01 26.53 59.01
N LYS A 81 -41.18 27.07 59.36
CA LYS A 81 -42.30 26.29 59.90
C LYS A 81 -42.88 25.34 58.86
N ARG A 82 -43.06 25.78 57.62
CA ARG A 82 -43.61 24.94 56.54
C ARG A 82 -42.61 23.92 56.03
N LEU A 83 -41.33 24.25 55.98
CA LEU A 83 -40.23 23.28 55.79
C LEU A 83 -40.25 22.23 56.90
N ALA A 84 -40.41 22.64 58.16
CA ALA A 84 -40.53 21.70 59.28
C ALA A 84 -41.79 20.81 59.17
N GLU A 85 -42.90 21.35 58.66
CA GLU A 85 -44.14 20.60 58.44
C GLU A 85 -44.04 19.61 57.25
N ALA A 86 -43.45 20.04 56.13
CA ALA A 86 -43.18 19.19 54.97
C ALA A 86 -42.20 18.07 55.32
N THR A 87 -41.10 18.37 56.01
CA THR A 87 -40.13 17.35 56.48
C THR A 87 -40.73 16.40 57.53
N SER A 88 -41.59 16.90 58.41
CA SER A 88 -42.31 16.07 59.40
C SER A 88 -43.30 15.11 58.72
N THR A 89 -44.08 15.60 57.75
CA THR A 89 -45.04 14.78 56.99
C THR A 89 -44.35 13.78 56.07
N GLN A 90 -43.25 14.17 55.42
CA GLN A 90 -42.35 13.27 54.67
C GLN A 90 -41.80 12.15 55.58
N SER A 91 -41.27 12.51 56.75
CA SER A 91 -40.75 11.55 57.74
C SER A 91 -41.84 10.62 58.28
N ALA A 92 -43.08 11.10 58.41
CA ALA A 92 -44.22 10.26 58.80
C ALA A 92 -44.58 9.23 57.71
N VAL A 93 -44.53 9.61 56.43
CA VAL A 93 -44.71 8.67 55.31
C VAL A 93 -43.55 7.67 55.26
N GLN A 94 -42.30 8.14 55.35
CA GLN A 94 -41.12 7.27 55.37
C GLN A 94 -41.17 6.27 56.53
N SER A 95 -41.51 6.72 57.73
CA SER A 95 -41.64 5.85 58.91
C SER A 95 -42.75 4.82 58.71
N TYR A 96 -43.85 5.18 58.05
CA TYR A 96 -44.92 4.22 57.72
C TYR A 96 -44.44 3.14 56.76
N ILE A 97 -43.71 3.53 55.71
CA ILE A 97 -43.11 2.61 54.73
C ILE A 97 -42.08 1.71 55.43
N ASP A 98 -41.13 2.28 56.17
CA ASP A 98 -40.07 1.55 56.87
C ASP A 98 -40.64 0.57 57.91
N ASN A 99 -41.66 0.97 58.68
CA ASN A 99 -42.33 0.07 59.63
C ASN A 99 -43.02 -1.10 58.92
N THR A 100 -43.65 -0.83 57.78
CA THR A 100 -44.34 -1.85 56.99
C THR A 100 -43.33 -2.83 56.37
N VAL A 101 -42.23 -2.32 55.79
CA VAL A 101 -41.11 -3.13 55.27
C VAL A 101 -40.42 -3.91 56.38
N TRP A 102 -40.21 -3.32 57.56
CA TRP A 102 -39.59 -3.98 58.72
C TRP A 102 -40.44 -5.12 59.30
N SER A 103 -41.75 -5.04 59.11
CA SER A 103 -42.73 -6.04 59.56
C SER A 103 -42.88 -7.24 58.61
N LEU A 104 -42.25 -7.20 57.43
CA LEU A 104 -42.29 -8.30 56.47
C LEU A 104 -41.69 -9.58 57.08
N PHE A 105 -42.37 -10.70 56.87
CA PHE A 105 -41.87 -12.00 57.33
C PHE A 105 -40.54 -12.35 56.68
N SER A 106 -40.38 -11.99 55.42
CA SER A 106 -39.23 -12.32 54.57
C SER A 106 -38.00 -11.40 54.79
N ARG A 107 -38.01 -10.51 55.80
CA ARG A 107 -36.99 -9.46 56.00
C ARG A 107 -35.56 -10.00 56.13
N THR A 108 -35.36 -11.03 56.95
CA THR A 108 -34.03 -11.60 57.21
C THR A 108 -33.49 -12.40 56.02
N GLU A 109 -34.38 -12.95 55.20
CA GLU A 109 -34.02 -13.68 53.97
C GLU A 109 -33.61 -12.71 52.86
N LEU A 110 -34.29 -11.57 52.76
CA LEU A 110 -33.94 -10.47 51.85
C LEU A 110 -32.59 -9.83 52.20
N GLN A 111 -32.26 -9.66 53.49
CA GLN A 111 -30.98 -9.08 53.92
C GLN A 111 -29.77 -9.98 53.63
N ASN A 112 -29.97 -11.28 53.45
CA ASN A 112 -28.92 -12.28 53.25
C ASN A 112 -28.92 -12.88 51.83
N ASP A 113 -29.68 -12.33 50.88
CA ASP A 113 -29.84 -12.80 49.49
C ASP A 113 -30.03 -14.33 49.33
N THR A 114 -30.69 -14.98 50.29
CA THR A 114 -30.85 -16.45 50.34
C THR A 114 -32.33 -16.83 50.34
N LEU A 115 -32.98 -16.69 49.19
CA LEU A 115 -34.40 -17.02 49.01
C LEU A 115 -34.59 -18.52 48.73
N LEU A 116 -34.83 -19.30 49.78
CA LEU A 116 -34.84 -20.77 49.69
C LEU A 116 -36.14 -21.38 49.11
N PHE A 117 -37.35 -20.77 49.26
CA PHE A 117 -38.62 -21.35 48.76
C PHE A 117 -39.73 -20.32 48.45
N ASN A 118 -40.30 -20.32 47.23
CA ASN A 118 -41.23 -19.29 46.73
C ASN A 118 -42.73 -19.43 47.10
N ASN A 119 -43.15 -20.53 47.74
CA ASN A 119 -44.58 -20.89 47.88
C ASN A 119 -45.15 -20.79 49.32
N ASP A 120 -44.49 -20.10 50.25
CA ASP A 120 -45.01 -19.94 51.61
C ASP A 120 -46.17 -18.92 51.65
N GLN A 121 -47.28 -19.27 52.33
CA GLN A 121 -48.49 -18.43 52.42
C GLN A 121 -48.17 -17.05 53.00
N LYS A 122 -47.22 -16.97 53.94
CA LYS A 122 -46.75 -15.72 54.52
C LYS A 122 -46.05 -14.81 53.51
N ARG A 123 -45.30 -15.38 52.56
CA ARG A 123 -44.65 -14.63 51.48
C ARG A 123 -45.65 -14.14 50.44
N ILE A 124 -46.70 -14.91 50.18
CA ILE A 124 -47.83 -14.46 49.34
C ILE A 124 -48.53 -13.25 49.99
N ASP A 125 -48.68 -13.26 51.31
CA ASP A 125 -49.29 -12.17 52.06
C ASP A 125 -48.36 -10.93 52.11
N ASP A 126 -47.04 -11.11 52.27
CA ASP A 126 -46.02 -10.06 52.10
C ASP A 126 -46.11 -9.42 50.70
N LYS A 127 -46.15 -10.22 49.63
CA LYS A 127 -46.30 -9.75 48.24
C LYS A 127 -47.60 -8.98 48.03
N LYS A 128 -48.73 -9.48 48.55
CA LYS A 128 -50.02 -8.77 48.47
C LYS A 128 -50.00 -7.46 49.24
N CYS A 129 -49.29 -7.39 50.37
CA CYS A 129 -49.12 -6.17 51.14
C CYS A 129 -48.35 -5.11 50.34
N LEU A 130 -47.18 -5.48 49.81
CA LEU A 130 -46.34 -4.59 49.01
C LEU A 130 -47.02 -4.14 47.72
N TYR A 131 -47.67 -5.05 46.98
CA TYR A 131 -48.40 -4.69 45.76
C TYR A 131 -49.52 -3.68 46.01
N LYS A 132 -50.21 -3.78 47.16
CA LYS A 132 -51.24 -2.80 47.55
C LYS A 132 -50.65 -1.41 47.81
N LEU A 133 -49.47 -1.33 48.43
CA LEU A 133 -48.76 -0.06 48.64
C LEU A 133 -48.34 0.54 47.29
N ILE A 134 -47.73 -0.28 46.43
CA ILE A 134 -47.31 0.11 45.08
C ILE A 134 -48.49 0.67 44.28
N ALA A 135 -49.61 -0.07 44.20
CA ALA A 135 -50.80 0.37 43.47
C ALA A 135 -51.35 1.70 44.01
N THR A 136 -51.33 1.91 45.33
CA THR A 136 -51.78 3.17 45.95
C THR A 136 -50.86 4.34 45.58
N LEU A 137 -49.55 4.13 45.51
CA LEU A 137 -48.60 5.17 45.12
C LEU A 137 -48.71 5.51 43.62
N PHE A 138 -48.91 4.50 42.75
CA PHE A 138 -49.18 4.72 41.33
C PHE A 138 -50.49 5.48 41.09
N GLU A 139 -51.55 5.20 41.85
CA GLU A 139 -52.81 5.96 41.79
C GLU A 139 -52.59 7.45 42.14
N LEU A 140 -51.70 7.75 43.09
CA LEU A 140 -51.37 9.11 43.51
C LEU A 140 -50.42 9.84 42.55
N ASP A 141 -49.59 9.11 41.82
CA ASP A 141 -48.69 9.66 40.77
C ASP A 141 -49.46 10.05 39.50
N GLN A 142 -50.57 9.36 39.20
CA GLN A 142 -51.48 9.72 38.10
C GLN A 142 -52.30 10.99 38.36
N GLU A 143 -52.38 11.47 39.62
CA GLU A 143 -53.01 12.75 39.95
C GLU A 143 -52.10 13.90 39.48
N GLN A 144 -52.46 14.60 38.40
CA GLN A 144 -51.62 15.65 37.80
C GLN A 144 -51.29 16.80 38.77
N VAL A 145 -50.08 16.76 39.33
CA VAL A 145 -49.48 17.79 40.19
C VAL A 145 -48.18 18.25 39.54
N GLU A 146 -47.93 19.55 39.46
CA GLU A 146 -46.74 20.12 38.79
C GLU A 146 -45.51 20.23 39.71
N ASN A 147 -45.66 20.02 41.03
CA ASN A 147 -44.57 20.10 41.99
C ASN A 147 -43.52 18.97 41.81
N GLN A 148 -42.29 19.35 41.44
CA GLN A 148 -41.21 18.40 41.12
C GLN A 148 -40.62 17.72 42.36
N ASP A 149 -40.50 18.41 43.51
CA ASP A 149 -39.94 17.84 44.74
C ASP A 149 -40.84 16.74 45.31
N TYR A 150 -42.16 16.94 45.25
CA TYR A 150 -43.15 15.92 45.61
C TYR A 150 -43.02 14.67 44.73
N LYS A 151 -42.91 14.86 43.41
CA LYS A 151 -42.77 13.75 42.45
C LYS A 151 -41.47 12.96 42.67
N ASN A 152 -40.33 13.65 42.81
CA ASN A 152 -39.05 13.00 43.05
C ASN A 152 -39.10 12.14 44.33
N GLN A 153 -39.66 12.69 45.42
CA GLN A 153 -39.77 11.95 46.68
C GLN A 153 -40.77 10.78 46.60
N LEU A 154 -41.86 10.93 45.83
CA LEU A 154 -42.81 9.86 45.55
C LEU A 154 -42.15 8.73 44.74
N HIS A 155 -41.37 9.09 43.72
CA HIS A 155 -40.59 8.15 42.90
C HIS A 155 -39.53 7.43 43.74
N ASP A 156 -38.85 8.09 44.67
CA ASP A 156 -37.92 7.44 45.60
C ASP A 156 -38.61 6.38 46.47
N TRP A 157 -39.81 6.68 46.99
CA TRP A 157 -40.62 5.71 47.73
C TRP A 157 -41.07 4.54 46.86
N MET A 158 -41.45 4.81 45.60
CA MET A 158 -41.81 3.79 44.63
C MET A 158 -40.61 2.90 44.29
N ILE A 159 -39.44 3.47 43.97
CA ILE A 159 -38.20 2.73 43.71
C ILE A 159 -37.87 1.81 44.88
N HIS A 160 -37.92 2.31 46.11
CA HIS A 160 -37.62 1.52 47.30
C HIS A 160 -38.55 0.31 47.46
N ILE A 161 -39.88 0.53 47.39
CA ILE A 161 -40.87 -0.53 47.59
C ILE A 161 -40.89 -1.51 46.40
N ILE A 162 -40.76 -1.01 45.17
CA ILE A 162 -40.73 -1.84 43.96
C ILE A 162 -39.45 -2.68 43.93
N THR A 163 -38.30 -2.16 44.34
CA THR A 163 -37.05 -2.93 44.43
C THR A 163 -37.20 -4.11 45.40
N ILE A 164 -37.80 -3.88 46.57
CA ILE A 164 -38.09 -4.94 47.54
C ILE A 164 -39.09 -5.95 46.98
N TYR A 165 -40.13 -5.47 46.28
CA TYR A 165 -41.16 -6.30 45.66
C TYR A 165 -40.62 -7.17 44.52
N LEU A 166 -39.71 -6.65 43.69
CA LEU A 166 -39.06 -7.38 42.61
C LEU A 166 -38.09 -8.43 43.16
N ARG A 167 -37.34 -8.15 44.24
CA ARG A 167 -36.46 -9.14 44.90
C ARG A 167 -37.23 -10.26 45.62
N LEU A 168 -38.44 -9.98 46.11
CA LEU A 168 -39.34 -10.98 46.70
C LEU A 168 -40.10 -11.82 45.66
N GLY A 169 -40.24 -11.28 44.45
CA GLY A 169 -41.11 -11.78 43.39
C GLY A 169 -40.38 -12.55 42.30
N GLY A 170 -41.15 -13.26 41.47
CA GLY A 170 -40.68 -13.84 40.21
C GLY A 170 -41.26 -13.10 38.99
N SER A 171 -41.33 -13.78 37.85
CA SER A 171 -41.85 -13.24 36.58
C SER A 171 -43.25 -12.62 36.69
N ILE A 172 -44.15 -13.19 37.50
CA ILE A 172 -45.52 -12.70 37.70
C ILE A 172 -45.55 -11.32 38.37
N GLU A 173 -44.74 -11.12 39.41
CA GLU A 173 -44.66 -9.85 40.12
C GLU A 173 -44.06 -8.77 39.23
N LYS A 174 -43.03 -9.12 38.45
CA LYS A 174 -42.43 -8.24 37.45
C LYS A 174 -43.42 -7.80 36.38
N LYS A 175 -44.20 -8.73 35.81
CA LYS A 175 -45.25 -8.41 34.82
C LYS A 175 -46.27 -7.42 35.38
N LYS A 176 -46.67 -7.57 36.64
CA LYS A 176 -47.60 -6.62 37.29
C LYS A 176 -46.98 -5.24 37.46
N THR A 177 -45.70 -5.16 37.85
CA THR A 177 -44.98 -3.89 37.95
C THR A 177 -44.84 -3.21 36.59
N LEU A 178 -44.46 -3.95 35.55
CA LEU A 178 -44.35 -3.42 34.19
C LEU A 178 -45.68 -2.90 33.65
N MET A 179 -46.78 -3.62 33.88
CA MET A 179 -48.12 -3.14 33.52
C MET A 179 -48.46 -1.81 34.18
N LEU A 180 -48.09 -1.61 35.46
CA LEU A 180 -48.29 -0.34 36.14
C LEU A 180 -47.38 0.76 35.57
N LEU A 181 -46.10 0.45 35.30
CA LEU A 181 -45.16 1.40 34.69
C LEU A 181 -45.61 1.86 33.29
N THR A 182 -46.17 0.96 32.47
CA THR A 182 -46.70 1.30 31.14
C THR A 182 -47.93 2.23 31.19
N THR A 183 -48.55 2.39 32.36
CA THR A 183 -49.67 3.33 32.56
C THR A 183 -49.25 4.71 33.05
N THR A 184 -47.94 4.94 33.26
CA THR A 184 -47.38 6.18 33.79
C THR A 184 -46.55 6.89 32.73
N SER A 185 -46.56 8.22 32.70
CA SER A 185 -45.76 9.05 31.80
C SER A 185 -44.42 9.46 32.41
N ASN A 186 -43.40 9.74 31.56
CA ASN A 186 -42.09 10.26 31.96
C ASN A 186 -41.36 9.35 32.97
N ILE A 187 -41.12 8.10 32.56
CA ILE A 187 -40.47 7.07 33.38
C ILE A 187 -38.95 7.06 33.24
N ALA A 188 -38.42 7.61 32.13
CA ALA A 188 -36.98 7.68 31.86
C ALA A 188 -36.12 8.27 33.00
N PRO A 189 -36.52 9.27 33.81
CA PRO A 189 -35.59 9.82 34.81
C PRO A 189 -35.45 8.99 36.11
N TRP A 190 -36.34 8.01 36.38
CA TRP A 190 -36.40 7.37 37.70
C TRP A 190 -36.68 5.86 37.68
N ALA A 191 -37.47 5.36 36.71
CA ALA A 191 -37.92 3.96 36.71
C ALA A 191 -37.01 3.02 35.92
N ILE A 192 -35.94 3.53 35.31
CA ILE A 192 -34.98 2.81 34.48
C ILE A 192 -34.51 1.48 35.12
N PRO A 193 -34.00 1.45 36.38
CA PRO A 193 -33.45 0.22 36.96
C PRO A 193 -34.51 -0.85 37.27
N LEU A 194 -35.80 -0.51 37.16
CA LEU A 194 -36.91 -1.39 37.48
C LEU A 194 -37.35 -2.26 36.30
N ILE A 195 -36.85 -1.99 35.09
CA ILE A 195 -37.24 -2.66 33.82
C ILE A 195 -36.32 -3.86 33.49
N GLN A 196 -35.18 -4.00 34.19
CA GLN A 196 -34.15 -5.01 33.94
C GLN A 196 -34.66 -6.45 33.82
N VAL A 197 -34.12 -7.21 32.86
CA VAL A 197 -34.32 -8.66 32.73
C VAL A 197 -32.99 -9.39 32.82
N HIS A 198 -32.95 -10.45 33.62
CA HIS A 198 -31.80 -11.36 33.71
C HIS A 198 -32.26 -12.75 33.26
N ALA A 199 -31.87 -13.15 32.05
CA ALA A 199 -32.21 -14.45 31.48
C ALA A 199 -30.95 -15.31 31.32
N GLU A 200 -30.74 -16.28 32.21
CA GLU A 200 -29.50 -17.10 32.22
C GLU A 200 -29.63 -18.46 31.54
N LYS A 201 -30.86 -18.96 31.38
CA LYS A 201 -31.15 -20.32 30.87
C LYS A 201 -32.32 -20.28 29.91
N MET A 202 -32.30 -21.15 28.91
CA MET A 202 -33.36 -21.24 27.90
C MET A 202 -34.78 -21.45 28.47
N SER A 203 -34.92 -21.97 29.70
CA SER A 203 -36.21 -22.04 30.42
C SER A 203 -36.87 -20.67 30.66
N HIS A 204 -36.08 -19.59 30.70
CA HIS A 204 -36.55 -18.22 30.91
C HIS A 204 -36.95 -17.51 29.59
N ALA A 205 -36.80 -18.17 28.44
CA ALA A 205 -37.13 -17.61 27.13
C ALA A 205 -38.57 -17.07 27.05
N ASN A 206 -39.56 -17.82 27.54
CA ASN A 206 -40.95 -17.39 27.55
C ASN A 206 -41.19 -16.18 28.46
N GLU A 207 -40.50 -16.09 29.59
CA GLU A 207 -40.61 -14.96 30.51
C GLU A 207 -40.03 -13.67 29.90
N PHE A 208 -38.96 -13.81 29.12
CA PHE A 208 -38.38 -12.72 28.34
C PHE A 208 -39.34 -12.22 27.26
N LEU A 209 -39.94 -13.15 26.50
CA LEU A 209 -40.96 -12.83 25.49
C LEU A 209 -42.22 -12.19 26.08
N ASP A 210 -42.66 -12.63 27.27
CA ASP A 210 -43.80 -12.06 27.99
C ASP A 210 -43.52 -10.63 28.48
N THR A 211 -42.26 -10.33 28.81
CA THR A 211 -41.81 -9.00 29.20
C THR A 211 -41.90 -8.02 28.02
N LEU A 212 -41.43 -8.44 26.84
CA LEU A 212 -41.55 -7.63 25.62
C LEU A 212 -43.01 -7.39 25.23
N ASP A 213 -43.87 -8.40 25.38
CA ASP A 213 -45.31 -8.22 25.16
C ASP A 213 -45.91 -7.19 26.12
N ALA A 214 -45.55 -7.24 27.40
CA ALA A 214 -46.08 -6.31 28.39
C ALA A 214 -45.72 -4.85 28.08
N ILE A 215 -44.57 -4.61 27.48
CA ILE A 215 -44.08 -3.27 27.13
C ILE A 215 -44.62 -2.79 25.78
N PHE A 216 -44.46 -3.59 24.72
CA PHE A 216 -44.72 -3.14 23.35
C PHE A 216 -46.13 -3.49 22.84
N ILE A 217 -46.71 -4.61 23.25
CA ILE A 217 -47.89 -5.20 22.59
C ILE A 217 -49.18 -5.09 23.43
N GLN A 218 -49.13 -5.40 24.73
CA GLN A 218 -50.30 -5.45 25.62
C GLN A 218 -50.94 -4.10 25.96
N PRO A 219 -50.21 -2.97 26.10
CA PRO A 219 -50.85 -1.68 26.39
C PRO A 219 -51.80 -1.32 25.25
N LYS A 220 -52.99 -0.75 25.51
CA LYS A 220 -53.94 -0.39 24.44
C LYS A 220 -53.56 0.91 23.73
N GLU A 221 -53.10 1.89 24.48
CA GLU A 221 -52.53 3.16 24.00
C GLU A 221 -51.15 3.35 24.63
N TRP A 222 -50.19 3.86 23.87
CA TRP A 222 -48.85 4.15 24.39
C TRP A 222 -48.85 5.52 25.07
N ILE A 223 -48.54 5.52 26.36
CA ILE A 223 -48.40 6.73 27.19
C ILE A 223 -46.94 7.20 27.21
N TRP A 224 -46.00 6.28 26.97
CA TRP A 224 -44.57 6.53 26.92
C TRP A 224 -44.18 7.35 25.69
N THR A 225 -43.20 8.23 25.89
CA THR A 225 -42.55 8.97 24.81
C THR A 225 -41.55 8.09 24.07
N GLU A 226 -41.07 8.55 22.91
CA GLU A 226 -40.02 7.84 22.16
C GLU A 226 -38.76 7.62 23.00
N ASP A 227 -38.34 8.63 23.78
CA ASP A 227 -37.17 8.55 24.66
C ASP A 227 -37.36 7.50 25.77
N ASP A 228 -38.57 7.42 26.36
CA ASP A 228 -38.90 6.41 27.38
C ASP A 228 -38.73 4.97 26.81
N PHE A 229 -39.16 4.73 25.57
CA PHE A 229 -39.01 3.42 24.92
C PHE A 229 -37.55 3.10 24.56
N LEU A 230 -36.78 4.08 24.10
CA LEU A 230 -35.36 3.89 23.78
C LEU A 230 -34.55 3.52 25.02
N VAL A 231 -34.77 4.24 26.12
CA VAL A 231 -34.13 3.96 27.40
C VAL A 231 -34.57 2.59 27.95
N ALA A 232 -35.84 2.23 27.80
CA ALA A 232 -36.31 0.91 28.19
C ALA A 232 -35.64 -0.22 27.37
N LEU A 233 -35.43 -0.03 26.06
CA LEU A 233 -34.70 -0.99 25.23
C LEU A 233 -33.24 -1.17 25.66
N ASP A 234 -32.55 -0.08 26.00
CA ASP A 234 -31.16 -0.14 26.46
C ASP A 234 -31.06 -0.90 27.79
N GLN A 235 -32.03 -0.75 28.71
CA GLN A 235 -32.07 -1.53 29.97
C GLN A 235 -32.51 -2.99 29.80
N LEU A 236 -33.28 -3.30 28.76
CA LEU A 236 -33.63 -4.69 28.44
C LEU A 236 -32.43 -5.47 27.91
N ALA A 237 -31.44 -4.78 27.30
CA ALA A 237 -30.21 -5.34 26.76
C ALA A 237 -30.47 -6.65 26.00
N ILE A 238 -31.34 -6.58 25.00
CA ILE A 238 -31.91 -7.75 24.31
C ILE A 238 -30.81 -8.63 23.72
N ASP A 239 -29.80 -8.03 23.10
CA ASP A 239 -28.69 -8.74 22.46
C ASP A 239 -27.84 -9.52 23.48
N PHE A 240 -27.57 -8.93 24.65
CA PHE A 240 -26.83 -9.56 25.75
C PHE A 240 -27.59 -10.74 26.34
N ASN A 241 -28.88 -10.56 26.65
CA ASN A 241 -29.72 -11.62 27.18
C ASN A 241 -29.91 -12.75 26.16
N TYR A 242 -30.07 -12.42 24.87
CA TYR A 242 -30.16 -13.41 23.80
C TYR A 242 -28.89 -14.27 23.73
N ASN A 243 -27.70 -13.66 23.74
CA ASN A 243 -26.44 -14.40 23.67
C ASN A 243 -26.27 -15.37 24.86
N ARG A 244 -26.54 -14.92 26.10
CA ARG A 244 -26.50 -15.79 27.29
C ARG A 244 -27.48 -16.97 27.20
N LEU A 245 -28.68 -16.72 26.68
CA LEU A 245 -29.69 -17.77 26.49
C LEU A 245 -29.22 -18.81 25.47
N VAL A 246 -28.66 -18.37 24.35
CA VAL A 246 -28.12 -19.25 23.30
C VAL A 246 -26.90 -20.02 23.82
N ASP A 247 -25.99 -19.39 24.54
CA ASP A 247 -24.80 -20.02 25.15
C ASP A 247 -25.17 -21.11 26.15
N SER A 248 -26.28 -20.96 26.87
CA SER A 248 -26.75 -21.94 27.86
C SER A 248 -27.19 -23.30 27.28
N VAL A 249 -27.22 -23.45 25.96
CA VAL A 249 -27.67 -24.65 25.24
C VAL A 249 -26.48 -25.51 24.79
N ASP A 250 -26.41 -26.76 25.24
CA ASP A 250 -25.37 -27.71 24.81
C ASP A 250 -25.58 -28.23 23.36
N PRO A 251 -24.51 -28.47 22.58
CA PRO A 251 -24.60 -28.89 21.19
C PRO A 251 -25.13 -30.33 20.98
N ASP A 252 -24.94 -31.25 21.94
CA ASP A 252 -25.19 -32.69 21.77
C ASP A 252 -26.65 -33.14 21.98
N GLN A 253 -27.53 -32.26 22.48
CA GLN A 253 -28.95 -32.55 22.64
C GLN A 253 -29.76 -31.69 21.67
N VAL A 254 -30.59 -32.32 20.83
CA VAL A 254 -31.44 -31.68 19.80
C VAL A 254 -32.28 -30.52 20.38
N GLN A 255 -31.70 -29.32 20.41
CA GLN A 255 -32.29 -28.09 20.96
C GLN A 255 -32.17 -26.90 19.99
N PHE A 256 -31.59 -27.09 18.79
CA PHE A 256 -31.58 -26.07 17.73
C PHE A 256 -33.01 -25.58 17.43
N ASP A 257 -33.98 -26.48 17.28
CA ASP A 257 -35.38 -26.12 17.03
C ASP A 257 -35.95 -25.22 18.14
N THR A 258 -35.52 -25.40 19.38
CA THR A 258 -35.93 -24.55 20.52
C THR A 258 -35.32 -23.15 20.41
N VAL A 259 -34.04 -23.06 20.05
CA VAL A 259 -33.33 -21.79 19.83
C VAL A 259 -33.90 -21.06 18.62
N LEU A 260 -34.11 -21.75 17.50
CA LEU A 260 -34.70 -21.20 16.29
C LEU A 260 -36.12 -20.71 16.53
N LYS A 261 -36.96 -21.52 17.19
CA LYS A 261 -38.33 -21.13 17.53
C LYS A 261 -38.35 -19.89 18.44
N PHE A 262 -37.50 -19.85 19.46
CA PHE A 262 -37.38 -18.67 20.31
C PHE A 262 -36.92 -17.44 19.52
N SER A 263 -35.96 -17.60 18.62
CA SER A 263 -35.47 -16.52 17.76
C SER A 263 -36.56 -15.99 16.83
N GLN A 264 -37.36 -16.88 16.25
CA GLN A 264 -38.54 -16.54 15.45
C GLN A 264 -39.58 -15.79 16.29
N ASP A 265 -39.93 -16.31 17.47
CA ASP A 265 -40.92 -15.68 18.37
C ASP A 265 -40.44 -14.29 18.85
N LEU A 266 -39.14 -14.14 19.12
CA LEU A 266 -38.53 -12.88 19.51
C LEU A 266 -38.58 -11.85 18.37
N ILE A 267 -38.11 -12.22 17.18
CA ILE A 267 -38.16 -11.35 16.00
C ILE A 267 -39.60 -10.98 15.66
N ASN A 268 -40.54 -11.92 15.67
CA ASN A 268 -41.95 -11.65 15.39
C ASN A 268 -42.52 -10.59 16.34
N LYS A 269 -42.16 -10.62 17.64
CA LYS A 269 -42.59 -9.60 18.61
C LYS A 269 -41.94 -8.25 18.36
N LEU A 270 -40.66 -8.22 18.02
CA LEU A 270 -39.96 -6.98 17.68
C LEU A 270 -40.51 -6.37 16.37
N MET A 271 -40.83 -7.20 15.38
CA MET A 271 -41.45 -6.77 14.13
C MET A 271 -42.88 -6.25 14.35
N GLN A 272 -43.66 -6.89 15.23
CA GLN A 272 -44.95 -6.35 15.67
C GLN A 272 -44.82 -4.99 16.38
N ALA A 273 -43.79 -4.82 17.21
CA ALA A 273 -43.50 -3.54 17.85
C ALA A 273 -43.17 -2.46 16.80
N ILE A 274 -42.35 -2.79 15.79
CA ILE A 274 -42.02 -1.89 14.67
C ILE A 274 -43.28 -1.48 13.89
N HIS A 275 -44.16 -2.43 13.56
CA HIS A 275 -45.42 -2.13 12.86
C HIS A 275 -46.32 -1.21 13.70
N ARG A 276 -46.33 -1.40 15.01
CA ARG A 276 -47.15 -0.62 15.93
C ARG A 276 -46.64 0.80 16.14
N SER A 277 -45.31 1.01 16.11
CA SER A 277 -44.72 2.34 16.32
C SER A 277 -45.04 3.37 15.24
N GLY A 278 -45.36 2.92 14.02
CA GLY A 278 -45.70 3.80 12.90
C GLY A 278 -44.63 4.86 12.59
N GLU A 279 -45.00 5.88 11.82
CA GLU A 279 -44.11 7.00 11.43
C GLU A 279 -43.77 7.96 12.59
N ALA A 280 -44.47 7.86 13.72
CA ALA A 280 -44.37 8.82 14.82
C ALA A 280 -43.11 8.62 15.70
N MET A 281 -42.50 7.43 15.69
CA MET A 281 -41.34 7.08 16.54
C MET A 281 -40.18 6.48 15.70
N ASN A 282 -39.58 7.32 14.85
CA ASN A 282 -38.57 6.89 13.86
C ASN A 282 -37.26 6.35 14.47
N SER A 283 -36.81 6.90 15.59
CA SER A 283 -35.61 6.45 16.30
C SER A 283 -35.85 5.11 16.97
N LEU A 284 -37.05 4.89 17.54
CA LEU A 284 -37.45 3.61 18.10
C LEU A 284 -37.50 2.50 17.03
N VAL A 285 -38.13 2.78 15.88
CA VAL A 285 -38.17 1.85 14.74
C VAL A 285 -36.75 1.47 14.30
N LYS A 286 -35.84 2.45 14.22
CA LYS A 286 -34.44 2.20 13.84
C LYS A 286 -33.72 1.30 14.84
N ARG A 287 -33.90 1.55 16.14
CA ARG A 287 -33.26 0.76 17.20
C ARG A 287 -33.79 -0.68 17.21
N LEU A 288 -35.10 -0.87 17.13
CA LEU A 288 -35.73 -2.18 17.06
C LEU A 288 -35.27 -2.97 15.82
N ALA A 289 -35.21 -2.34 14.65
CA ALA A 289 -34.74 -2.98 13.42
C ALA A 289 -33.25 -3.38 13.52
N GLN A 290 -32.41 -2.56 14.14
CA GLN A 290 -31.00 -2.92 14.43
C GLN A 290 -30.90 -4.14 15.34
N THR A 291 -31.70 -4.19 16.42
CA THR A 291 -31.75 -5.35 17.33
C THR A 291 -32.19 -6.62 16.60
N VAL A 292 -33.19 -6.56 15.71
CA VAL A 292 -33.61 -7.71 14.91
C VAL A 292 -32.47 -8.25 14.02
N ILE A 293 -31.72 -7.37 13.36
CA ILE A 293 -30.55 -7.77 12.56
C ILE A 293 -29.47 -8.36 13.47
N GLN A 294 -29.20 -7.74 14.61
CA GLN A 294 -28.17 -8.19 15.55
C GLN A 294 -28.48 -9.60 16.10
N ILE A 295 -29.73 -9.87 16.47
CA ILE A 295 -30.19 -11.21 16.86
C ILE A 295 -29.97 -12.23 15.74
N SER A 296 -30.25 -11.84 14.50
CA SER A 296 -30.06 -12.72 13.33
C SER A 296 -28.58 -13.05 13.10
N ILE A 297 -27.68 -12.07 13.29
CA ILE A 297 -26.22 -12.29 13.24
C ILE A 297 -25.77 -13.21 14.37
N LEU A 298 -26.21 -12.96 15.61
CA LEU A 298 -25.87 -13.80 16.77
C LEU A 298 -26.36 -15.24 16.59
N LEU A 299 -27.54 -15.46 16.02
CA LEU A 299 -28.05 -16.80 15.70
C LEU A 299 -27.14 -17.53 14.72
N ILE A 300 -26.72 -16.86 13.63
CA ILE A 300 -25.85 -17.44 12.61
C ILE A 300 -24.45 -17.73 13.15
N ASP A 301 -23.88 -16.81 13.94
CA ASP A 301 -22.59 -17.01 14.61
C ASP A 301 -22.67 -18.23 15.55
N ALA A 302 -23.75 -18.36 16.33
CA ALA A 302 -23.96 -19.51 17.21
C ALA A 302 -24.16 -20.84 16.46
N ILE A 303 -24.89 -20.84 15.33
CA ILE A 303 -25.02 -22.03 14.46
C ILE A 303 -23.65 -22.48 13.98
N THR A 304 -22.80 -21.53 13.59
CA THR A 304 -21.45 -21.79 13.08
C THR A 304 -20.53 -22.31 14.18
N GLU A 305 -20.56 -21.69 15.37
CA GLU A 305 -19.73 -22.08 16.53
C GLU A 305 -20.10 -23.46 17.06
N LYS A 306 -21.40 -23.78 17.10
CA LYS A 306 -21.93 -25.06 17.63
C LYS A 306 -22.00 -26.17 16.57
N GLY A 307 -21.75 -25.85 15.30
CA GLY A 307 -21.69 -26.82 14.20
C GLY A 307 -23.03 -27.48 13.86
N TRP A 308 -24.16 -26.77 14.00
CA TRP A 308 -25.49 -27.33 13.69
C TRP A 308 -25.74 -27.44 12.17
N GLU A 309 -26.17 -28.60 11.69
CA GLU A 309 -26.50 -28.84 10.27
C GLU A 309 -27.99 -28.54 9.97
N CYS A 310 -28.33 -27.26 9.73
CA CYS A 310 -29.74 -26.81 9.62
C CYS A 310 -30.04 -25.84 8.47
N GLN A 311 -29.34 -25.98 7.34
CA GLN A 311 -29.40 -25.01 6.22
C GLN A 311 -30.82 -24.68 5.73
N ASP A 312 -31.71 -25.66 5.55
CA ASP A 312 -33.09 -25.42 5.07
C ASP A 312 -33.91 -24.53 6.02
N GLN A 313 -33.69 -24.70 7.33
CA GLN A 313 -34.37 -23.95 8.37
C GLN A 313 -33.84 -22.52 8.45
N VAL A 314 -32.52 -22.35 8.28
CA VAL A 314 -31.86 -21.06 8.16
C VAL A 314 -32.34 -20.31 6.91
N ASP A 315 -32.43 -21.00 5.77
CA ASP A 315 -32.90 -20.42 4.51
C ASP A 315 -34.34 -19.91 4.62
N ALA A 316 -35.24 -20.71 5.22
CA ALA A 316 -36.62 -20.31 5.45
C ALA A 316 -36.72 -19.10 6.37
N PHE A 317 -35.99 -19.12 7.50
CA PHE A 317 -35.97 -18.05 8.48
C PHE A 317 -35.43 -16.74 7.88
N MET A 318 -34.26 -16.78 7.25
CA MET A 318 -33.62 -15.60 6.67
C MET A 318 -34.39 -15.05 5.47
N SER A 319 -34.94 -15.92 4.62
CA SER A 319 -35.80 -15.49 3.50
C SER A 319 -37.04 -14.77 4.00
N GLN A 320 -37.69 -15.28 5.06
CA GLN A 320 -38.84 -14.62 5.67
C GLN A 320 -38.45 -13.25 6.22
N LEU A 321 -37.35 -13.17 6.98
CA LEU A 321 -36.85 -11.92 7.56
C LEU A 321 -36.63 -10.84 6.48
N ILE A 322 -35.94 -11.19 5.38
CA ILE A 322 -35.66 -10.28 4.28
C ILE A 322 -36.95 -9.75 3.67
N LEU A 323 -37.98 -10.60 3.54
CA LEU A 323 -39.26 -10.21 2.97
C LEU A 323 -40.08 -9.33 3.91
N GLU A 324 -40.05 -9.58 5.21
CA GLU A 324 -40.73 -8.72 6.18
C GLU A 324 -40.11 -7.32 6.20
N PHE A 325 -38.77 -7.21 6.15
CA PHE A 325 -38.11 -5.91 5.98
C PHE A 325 -38.39 -5.26 4.63
N TYR A 326 -38.56 -6.05 3.58
CA TYR A 326 -38.93 -5.56 2.26
C TYR A 326 -40.35 -4.99 2.22
N ASP A 327 -41.29 -5.62 2.93
CA ASP A 327 -42.70 -5.22 2.99
C ASP A 327 -42.94 -4.01 3.92
N LEU A 328 -42.00 -3.70 4.83
CA LEU A 328 -41.96 -2.48 5.65
C LEU A 328 -41.65 -1.18 4.85
N LYS A 329 -42.19 -1.06 3.62
CA LYS A 329 -41.86 0.01 2.67
C LYS A 329 -42.14 1.42 3.21
N GLU A 330 -43.24 1.58 3.94
CA GLU A 330 -43.69 2.88 4.47
C GLU A 330 -42.86 3.34 5.69
N ASN A 331 -42.29 2.42 6.47
CA ASN A 331 -41.54 2.72 7.70
C ASN A 331 -40.00 2.74 7.51
N GLY A 332 -39.50 2.69 6.27
CA GLY A 332 -38.06 2.74 5.99
C GLY A 332 -37.30 1.42 6.19
N GLY A 333 -37.97 0.26 6.15
CA GLY A 333 -37.35 -1.06 6.34
C GLY A 333 -36.19 -1.37 5.39
N TRP A 334 -36.19 -0.76 4.21
CA TRP A 334 -35.13 -0.87 3.20
C TRP A 334 -33.76 -0.38 3.69
N PHE A 335 -33.69 0.53 4.66
CA PHE A 335 -32.41 1.01 5.25
C PHE A 335 -31.58 -0.15 5.83
N PHE A 336 -32.27 -1.19 6.28
CA PHE A 336 -31.71 -2.31 7.04
C PHE A 336 -31.32 -3.50 6.16
N LEU A 337 -31.90 -3.63 4.97
CA LEU A 337 -31.67 -4.77 4.06
C LEU A 337 -30.18 -5.03 3.74
N PRO A 338 -29.32 -4.01 3.50
CA PRO A 338 -27.90 -4.26 3.25
C PRO A 338 -27.14 -4.87 4.44
N ASN A 339 -27.63 -4.70 5.66
CA ASN A 339 -26.94 -5.16 6.88
C ASN A 339 -27.25 -6.63 7.21
N ILE A 340 -28.08 -7.30 6.41
CA ILE A 340 -28.46 -8.70 6.62
C ILE A 340 -27.29 -9.62 6.23
N PRO A 341 -26.97 -10.65 7.02
CA PRO A 341 -25.87 -11.59 6.73
C PRO A 341 -26.22 -12.59 5.62
N PHE A 342 -26.16 -12.15 4.35
CA PHE A 342 -26.50 -12.99 3.19
C PHE A 342 -25.64 -14.25 3.03
N LYS A 343 -24.42 -14.29 3.59
CA LYS A 343 -23.52 -15.46 3.55
C LYS A 343 -24.12 -16.71 4.20
N ALA A 344 -25.11 -16.56 5.08
CA ALA A 344 -25.79 -17.68 5.73
C ALA A 344 -26.80 -18.40 4.83
N LEU A 345 -27.22 -17.80 3.72
CA LEU A 345 -28.19 -18.37 2.80
C LEU A 345 -27.53 -19.34 1.82
N SER A 346 -28.25 -20.41 1.46
CA SER A 346 -27.87 -21.25 0.33
C SER A 346 -28.02 -20.50 -1.00
N ILE A 347 -27.34 -20.99 -2.04
CA ILE A 347 -27.42 -20.41 -3.39
C ILE A 347 -28.86 -20.42 -3.93
N ASP A 348 -29.64 -21.47 -3.64
CA ASP A 348 -31.04 -21.57 -4.04
C ASP A 348 -31.92 -20.51 -3.34
N ALA A 349 -31.67 -20.27 -2.05
CA ALA A 349 -32.37 -19.23 -1.29
C ALA A 349 -31.96 -17.82 -1.76
N LEU A 350 -30.68 -17.59 -2.06
CA LEU A 350 -30.20 -16.33 -2.65
C LEU A 350 -30.87 -16.04 -4.00
N TRP A 351 -31.07 -17.06 -4.85
CA TRP A 351 -31.82 -16.92 -6.09
C TRP A 351 -33.26 -16.47 -5.81
N LEU A 352 -33.96 -17.14 -4.90
CA LEU A 352 -35.35 -16.82 -4.54
C LEU A 352 -35.49 -15.38 -4.01
N VAL A 353 -34.59 -14.97 -3.12
CA VAL A 353 -34.52 -13.60 -2.59
C VAL A 353 -34.29 -12.61 -3.72
N THR A 354 -33.31 -12.86 -4.60
CA THR A 354 -32.99 -12.01 -5.76
C THR A 354 -34.20 -11.81 -6.67
N VAL A 355 -34.88 -12.90 -7.04
CA VAL A 355 -36.08 -12.89 -7.90
C VAL A 355 -37.20 -12.05 -7.29
N ARG A 356 -37.40 -12.15 -5.96
CA ARG A 356 -38.45 -11.40 -5.24
C ARG A 356 -38.12 -9.91 -5.14
N ILE A 357 -36.89 -9.55 -4.78
CA ILE A 357 -36.43 -8.14 -4.69
C ILE A 357 -36.56 -7.45 -6.05
N LEU A 358 -36.20 -8.15 -7.14
CA LEU A 358 -36.29 -7.63 -8.51
C LEU A 358 -37.70 -7.66 -9.12
N HIS A 359 -38.70 -8.16 -8.38
CA HIS A 359 -40.09 -8.31 -8.86
C HIS A 359 -40.21 -9.08 -10.19
N LEU A 360 -39.35 -10.07 -10.40
CA LEU A 360 -39.44 -10.97 -11.55
C LEU A 360 -40.69 -11.85 -11.39
N LYS A 361 -41.35 -12.21 -12.49
CA LYS A 361 -42.60 -12.99 -12.43
C LYS A 361 -42.37 -14.29 -11.64
N HIS A 362 -43.28 -14.59 -10.70
CA HIS A 362 -43.22 -15.60 -9.62
C HIS A 362 -42.85 -17.06 -9.97
N ALA A 363 -42.42 -17.38 -11.19
CA ALA A 363 -42.11 -18.73 -11.64
C ALA A 363 -40.93 -18.77 -12.63
N VAL A 364 -39.78 -18.20 -12.26
CA VAL A 364 -38.52 -18.46 -12.99
C VAL A 364 -37.82 -19.62 -12.29
N ALA A 365 -37.91 -20.81 -12.88
CA ALA A 365 -37.06 -21.93 -12.47
C ALA A 365 -35.58 -21.47 -12.51
N PRO A 366 -34.72 -21.94 -11.59
CA PRO A 366 -33.32 -21.56 -11.62
C PRO A 366 -32.72 -21.88 -13.01
N PRO A 367 -32.00 -20.92 -13.61
CA PRO A 367 -31.41 -21.12 -14.94
C PRO A 367 -30.45 -22.31 -14.93
N CYS A 368 -30.51 -23.13 -15.98
CA CYS A 368 -29.71 -24.34 -16.11
C CYS A 368 -28.33 -24.08 -16.74
N SER A 369 -28.17 -22.96 -17.45
CA SER A 369 -26.88 -22.51 -17.98
C SER A 369 -26.76 -20.98 -17.94
N LEU A 370 -25.51 -20.49 -17.88
CA LEU A 370 -25.22 -19.05 -18.00
C LEU A 370 -25.58 -18.51 -19.39
N ASN A 371 -25.42 -19.33 -20.43
CA ASN A 371 -25.77 -18.95 -21.80
C ASN A 371 -27.28 -18.77 -21.94
N ASP A 372 -28.10 -19.57 -21.25
CA ASP A 372 -29.56 -19.42 -21.26
C ASP A 372 -29.96 -18.02 -20.75
N VAL A 373 -29.25 -17.50 -19.74
CA VAL A 373 -29.49 -16.16 -19.19
C VAL A 373 -29.03 -15.04 -20.14
N LEU A 374 -27.96 -15.28 -20.90
CA LEU A 374 -27.39 -14.31 -21.82
C LEU A 374 -28.12 -14.27 -23.19
N ASP A 375 -28.62 -15.42 -23.67
CA ASP A 375 -29.23 -15.59 -25.00
C ASP A 375 -30.75 -15.29 -25.02
N ASP A 376 -31.53 -15.60 -23.97
CA ASP A 376 -33.00 -15.42 -23.93
C ASP A 376 -33.49 -14.00 -23.56
N HIS A 377 -32.61 -13.00 -23.66
CA HIS A 377 -32.73 -11.65 -23.10
C HIS A 377 -32.82 -11.64 -21.57
N LEU A 378 -31.77 -11.10 -20.95
CA LEU A 378 -31.67 -10.79 -19.52
C LEU A 378 -32.99 -10.24 -18.92
N PRO A 379 -33.29 -10.54 -17.64
CA PRO A 379 -34.62 -10.37 -17.06
C PRO A 379 -35.14 -8.94 -17.18
N ASN A 380 -36.45 -8.81 -17.45
CA ASN A 380 -37.11 -7.51 -17.53
C ASN A 380 -37.20 -6.86 -16.13
N ILE A 381 -36.34 -5.87 -15.91
CA ILE A 381 -36.25 -5.11 -14.66
C ILE A 381 -37.14 -3.86 -14.62
N THR A 382 -38.02 -3.64 -15.60
CA THR A 382 -38.78 -2.38 -15.72
C THR A 382 -39.65 -2.09 -14.50
N ARG A 383 -40.21 -3.13 -13.86
CA ARG A 383 -40.97 -2.97 -12.60
C ARG A 383 -40.11 -2.46 -11.45
N PHE A 384 -38.91 -3.01 -11.33
CA PHE A 384 -37.93 -2.57 -10.33
C PHE A 384 -37.49 -1.13 -10.61
N GLN A 385 -37.22 -0.77 -11.88
CA GLN A 385 -36.91 0.61 -12.26
C GLN A 385 -38.03 1.59 -11.88
N TYR A 386 -39.30 1.26 -12.14
CA TYR A 386 -40.42 2.12 -11.72
C TYR A 386 -40.47 2.36 -10.21
N GLN A 387 -40.17 1.34 -9.41
CA GLN A 387 -40.09 1.50 -7.96
C GLN A 387 -38.94 2.42 -7.53
N LEU A 388 -37.79 2.34 -8.19
CA LEU A 388 -36.66 3.23 -7.93
C LEU A 388 -36.94 4.69 -8.34
N HIS A 389 -37.73 4.91 -9.39
CA HIS A 389 -38.17 6.25 -9.79
C HIS A 389 -39.11 6.88 -8.76
N ASP A 390 -39.94 6.08 -8.11
CA ASP A 390 -40.89 6.53 -7.09
C ASP A 390 -40.20 6.91 -5.77
N ASN A 391 -39.20 6.12 -5.33
CA ASN A 391 -38.43 6.38 -4.12
C ASN A 391 -36.91 6.20 -4.33
N GLN A 392 -36.23 7.31 -4.63
CA GLN A 392 -34.79 7.32 -4.89
C GLN A 392 -33.96 6.94 -3.65
N MET A 393 -34.41 7.33 -2.45
CA MET A 393 -33.73 6.99 -1.20
C MET A 393 -33.75 5.48 -0.95
N GLN A 394 -34.89 4.83 -1.17
CA GLN A 394 -34.99 3.38 -1.15
C GLN A 394 -34.00 2.73 -2.12
N GLY A 395 -33.79 3.33 -3.29
CA GLY A 395 -32.89 2.81 -4.31
C GLY A 395 -31.45 2.62 -3.85
N TYR A 396 -30.87 3.56 -3.10
CA TYR A 396 -29.48 3.42 -2.63
C TYR A 396 -29.28 2.14 -1.79
N PHE A 397 -30.21 1.86 -0.89
CA PHE A 397 -30.12 0.68 -0.03
C PHE A 397 -30.45 -0.60 -0.78
N MET A 398 -31.40 -0.58 -1.71
CA MET A 398 -31.71 -1.76 -2.53
C MET A 398 -30.53 -2.15 -3.43
N LEU A 399 -29.83 -1.19 -4.04
CA LEU A 399 -28.66 -1.47 -4.88
C LEU A 399 -27.48 -1.99 -4.05
N ASN A 400 -27.28 -1.48 -2.83
CA ASN A 400 -26.28 -2.03 -1.90
C ASN A 400 -26.65 -3.43 -1.40
N CYS A 401 -27.93 -3.71 -1.16
CA CYS A 401 -28.42 -5.04 -0.83
C CYS A 401 -28.10 -6.05 -1.94
N LEU A 402 -28.42 -5.73 -3.20
CA LEU A 402 -28.07 -6.57 -4.35
C LEU A 402 -26.55 -6.77 -4.47
N THR A 403 -25.77 -5.71 -4.22
CA THR A 403 -24.30 -5.79 -4.21
C THR A 403 -23.80 -6.77 -3.15
N ASN A 404 -24.33 -6.71 -1.92
CA ASN A 404 -23.97 -7.62 -0.83
C ASN A 404 -24.38 -9.08 -1.12
N ILE A 405 -25.50 -9.30 -1.81
CA ILE A 405 -25.88 -10.63 -2.31
C ILE A 405 -24.83 -11.15 -3.31
N ALA A 406 -24.39 -10.32 -4.26
CA ALA A 406 -23.39 -10.75 -5.25
C ALA A 406 -22.01 -11.00 -4.63
N THR A 407 -21.57 -10.18 -3.67
CA THR A 407 -20.25 -10.30 -3.04
C THR A 407 -20.16 -11.39 -1.97
N CYS A 408 -21.30 -11.86 -1.42
CA CYS A 408 -21.29 -12.98 -0.48
C CYS A 408 -21.09 -14.34 -1.15
N ILE A 409 -21.33 -14.44 -2.47
CA ILE A 409 -21.09 -15.65 -3.27
C ILE A 409 -19.57 -15.85 -3.40
N PRO A 410 -19.04 -17.06 -3.11
CA PRO A 410 -17.62 -17.37 -3.24
C PRO A 410 -17.05 -17.11 -4.64
N SER A 411 -15.80 -16.68 -4.73
CA SER A 411 -15.10 -16.47 -6.01
C SER A 411 -14.82 -17.80 -6.74
N GLY A 412 -14.59 -17.75 -8.06
CA GLY A 412 -14.24 -18.93 -8.87
C GLY A 412 -15.44 -19.68 -9.47
N VAL A 413 -16.62 -19.07 -9.47
CA VAL A 413 -17.84 -19.66 -10.05
C VAL A 413 -17.78 -19.87 -11.56
N ASP A 414 -16.83 -19.22 -12.23
CA ASP A 414 -16.58 -19.24 -13.68
C ASP A 414 -15.46 -20.20 -14.10
N GLU A 415 -14.79 -20.89 -13.16
CA GLU A 415 -13.75 -21.86 -13.49
C GLU A 415 -14.30 -23.08 -14.24
N THR A 416 -13.54 -23.61 -15.19
CA THR A 416 -13.95 -24.75 -16.04
C THR A 416 -14.28 -26.02 -15.26
N SER A 417 -13.68 -26.21 -14.09
CA SER A 417 -14.01 -27.27 -13.12
C SER A 417 -15.41 -27.07 -12.50
N ALA A 418 -15.80 -25.82 -12.28
CA ALA A 418 -17.03 -25.40 -11.63
C ALA A 418 -18.22 -25.28 -12.60
N ILE A 419 -17.99 -25.10 -13.91
CA ILE A 419 -19.04 -25.06 -14.95
C ILE A 419 -19.90 -26.34 -14.98
N ASN A 420 -19.37 -27.48 -14.53
CA ASN A 420 -20.12 -28.74 -14.47
C ASN A 420 -20.95 -28.91 -13.18
N ASP A 421 -20.82 -28.00 -12.20
CA ASP A 421 -21.63 -28.00 -10.98
C ASP A 421 -22.88 -27.12 -11.17
N PRO A 422 -24.09 -27.69 -11.03
CA PRO A 422 -25.34 -26.92 -11.08
C PRO A 422 -25.37 -25.75 -10.10
N LYS A 423 -24.75 -25.88 -8.91
CA LYS A 423 -24.73 -24.82 -7.90
C LYS A 423 -23.86 -23.65 -8.33
N SER A 424 -22.66 -23.91 -8.83
CA SER A 424 -21.77 -22.88 -9.37
C SER A 424 -22.39 -22.16 -10.57
N THR A 425 -23.09 -22.89 -11.43
CA THR A 425 -23.83 -22.31 -12.57
C THR A 425 -24.91 -21.34 -12.09
N LEU A 426 -25.72 -21.74 -11.10
CA LEU A 426 -26.72 -20.87 -10.50
C LEU A 426 -26.08 -19.64 -9.83
N SER A 427 -24.96 -19.81 -9.12
CA SER A 427 -24.19 -18.70 -8.56
C SER A 427 -23.75 -17.69 -9.63
N ALA A 428 -23.16 -18.15 -10.73
CA ALA A 428 -22.75 -17.29 -11.85
C ALA A 428 -23.95 -16.55 -12.47
N CYS A 429 -25.10 -17.22 -12.58
CA CYS A 429 -26.35 -16.61 -13.05
C CYS A 429 -26.87 -15.51 -12.10
N ILE A 430 -26.88 -15.74 -10.78
CA ILE A 430 -27.27 -14.73 -9.78
C ILE A 430 -26.40 -13.48 -9.91
N VAL A 431 -25.06 -13.65 -9.89
CA VAL A 431 -24.11 -12.53 -10.00
C VAL A 431 -24.30 -11.78 -11.33
N THR A 432 -24.56 -12.50 -12.42
CA THR A 432 -24.81 -11.91 -13.74
C THR A 432 -26.10 -11.09 -13.78
N VAL A 433 -27.21 -11.63 -13.27
CA VAL A 433 -28.51 -10.93 -13.22
C VAL A 433 -28.45 -9.68 -12.36
N ILE A 434 -27.79 -9.77 -11.20
CA ILE A 434 -27.57 -8.62 -10.31
C ILE A 434 -26.72 -7.56 -11.02
N SER A 435 -25.58 -7.97 -11.59
CA SER A 435 -24.67 -7.06 -12.28
C SER A 435 -25.34 -6.36 -13.47
N TYR A 436 -26.15 -7.09 -14.25
CA TYR A 436 -26.93 -6.50 -15.34
C TYR A 436 -27.97 -5.50 -14.84
N THR A 437 -28.65 -5.82 -13.73
CA THR A 437 -29.63 -4.91 -13.12
C THR A 437 -28.96 -3.61 -12.69
N LEU A 438 -27.85 -3.71 -11.95
CA LEU A 438 -27.06 -2.57 -11.52
C LEU A 438 -26.59 -1.73 -12.72
N PHE A 439 -26.06 -2.39 -13.76
CA PHE A 439 -25.60 -1.73 -14.98
C PHE A 439 -26.73 -0.95 -15.68
N THR A 440 -27.89 -1.60 -15.86
CA THR A 440 -29.01 -1.01 -16.58
C THR A 440 -29.62 0.18 -15.82
N VAL A 441 -29.78 0.06 -14.49
CA VAL A 441 -30.26 1.15 -13.63
C VAL A 441 -29.29 2.34 -13.63
N ALA A 442 -28.00 2.08 -13.48
CA ALA A 442 -27.02 3.12 -13.22
C ALA A 442 -26.39 3.74 -14.47
N PHE A 443 -26.44 3.07 -15.63
CA PHE A 443 -25.74 3.51 -16.83
C PHE A 443 -26.61 3.59 -18.10
N VAL A 444 -27.70 2.83 -18.17
CA VAL A 444 -28.59 2.79 -19.35
C VAL A 444 -29.81 3.68 -19.17
N ASP A 445 -30.51 3.62 -18.02
CA ASP A 445 -31.64 4.49 -17.71
C ASP A 445 -31.18 5.94 -17.55
N LYS A 446 -31.70 6.84 -18.40
CA LYS A 446 -31.26 8.24 -18.46
C LYS A 446 -31.48 9.01 -17.16
N HIS A 447 -32.57 8.73 -16.43
CA HIS A 447 -32.96 9.49 -15.24
C HIS A 447 -32.35 8.87 -13.96
N LEU A 448 -32.36 7.55 -13.82
CA LEU A 448 -31.73 6.89 -12.67
C LEU A 448 -30.20 7.00 -12.68
N ARG A 449 -29.59 7.06 -13.87
CA ARG A 449 -28.14 7.25 -14.02
C ARG A 449 -27.64 8.49 -13.32
N GLU A 450 -28.32 9.64 -13.40
CA GLU A 450 -27.84 10.87 -12.77
C GLU A 450 -27.77 10.77 -11.24
N ILE A 451 -28.54 9.84 -10.67
CA ILE A 451 -28.65 9.60 -9.23
C ILE A 451 -27.65 8.53 -8.78
N PHE A 452 -27.63 7.35 -9.42
CA PHE A 452 -26.96 6.16 -8.88
C PHE A 452 -25.61 5.80 -9.53
N TYR A 453 -25.18 6.47 -10.59
CA TYR A 453 -23.97 6.05 -11.34
C TYR A 453 -22.71 5.96 -10.46
N LYS A 454 -22.57 6.86 -9.47
CA LYS A 454 -21.37 6.93 -8.63
C LYS A 454 -21.31 5.77 -7.65
N ASP A 455 -22.41 5.51 -6.93
CA ASP A 455 -22.49 4.45 -5.93
C ASP A 455 -22.39 3.07 -6.59
N VAL A 456 -23.10 2.87 -7.70
CA VAL A 456 -23.08 1.58 -8.41
C VAL A 456 -21.73 1.31 -9.05
N ARG A 457 -21.02 2.34 -9.53
CA ARG A 457 -19.63 2.20 -9.97
C ARG A 457 -18.74 1.68 -8.84
N ASP A 458 -18.86 2.27 -7.65
CA ASP A 458 -18.05 1.86 -6.49
C ASP A 458 -18.42 0.43 -6.05
N ASN A 459 -19.70 0.05 -6.15
CA ASN A 459 -20.18 -1.32 -5.93
C ASN A 459 -19.60 -2.34 -6.93
N PHE A 460 -19.49 -1.98 -8.22
CA PHE A 460 -18.83 -2.84 -9.21
C PHE A 460 -17.36 -3.10 -8.88
N GLY A 461 -16.69 -2.16 -8.21
CA GLY A 461 -15.34 -2.37 -7.69
C GLY A 461 -15.26 -3.55 -6.71
N ALA A 462 -16.28 -3.76 -5.86
CA ALA A 462 -16.36 -4.91 -4.96
C ALA A 462 -16.76 -6.20 -5.68
N ILE A 463 -17.77 -6.14 -6.55
CA ILE A 463 -18.27 -7.29 -7.31
C ILE A 463 -17.16 -7.87 -8.20
N CYS A 464 -16.46 -7.03 -8.97
CA CYS A 464 -15.43 -7.50 -9.91
C CYS A 464 -14.16 -8.01 -9.22
N ARG A 465 -13.91 -7.62 -7.96
CA ARG A 465 -12.82 -8.20 -7.15
C ARG A 465 -13.14 -9.65 -6.76
N CYS A 466 -14.40 -9.93 -6.42
CA CYS A 466 -14.85 -11.29 -6.09
C CYS A 466 -15.06 -12.13 -7.35
N HIS A 467 -15.58 -11.52 -8.42
CA HIS A 467 -16.03 -12.19 -9.65
C HIS A 467 -15.46 -11.49 -10.90
N PRO A 468 -14.19 -11.72 -11.28
CA PRO A 468 -13.54 -11.01 -12.39
C PRO A 468 -14.21 -11.18 -13.76
N PHE A 469 -14.90 -12.30 -14.03
CA PHE A 469 -15.60 -12.53 -15.31
C PHE A 469 -16.69 -11.49 -15.61
N ILE A 470 -17.22 -10.82 -14.58
CA ILE A 470 -18.19 -9.74 -14.73
C ILE A 470 -17.61 -8.56 -15.52
N ILE A 471 -16.29 -8.35 -15.50
CA ILE A 471 -15.63 -7.32 -16.30
C ILE A 471 -15.86 -7.57 -17.81
N SER A 472 -15.81 -8.83 -18.27
CA SER A 472 -16.11 -9.18 -19.67
C SER A 472 -17.57 -8.90 -20.03
N LEU A 473 -18.52 -9.18 -19.14
CA LEU A 473 -19.94 -8.88 -19.36
C LEU A 473 -20.22 -7.38 -19.38
N LEU A 474 -19.68 -6.64 -18.41
CA LEU A 474 -19.76 -5.18 -18.37
C LEU A 474 -19.17 -4.56 -19.63
N PHE A 475 -18.07 -5.11 -20.15
CA PHE A 475 -17.46 -4.63 -21.38
C PHE A 475 -18.38 -4.82 -22.60
N ARG A 476 -19.03 -5.98 -22.73
CA ARG A 476 -20.02 -6.26 -23.78
C ARG A 476 -21.22 -5.31 -23.72
N TRP A 477 -21.86 -5.21 -22.55
CA TRP A 477 -23.01 -4.31 -22.37
C TRP A 477 -22.63 -2.84 -22.57
N THR A 478 -21.44 -2.43 -22.12
CA THR A 478 -20.92 -1.08 -22.36
C THR A 478 -20.74 -0.80 -23.85
N ALA A 479 -20.25 -1.77 -24.63
CA ALA A 479 -20.08 -1.61 -26.07
C ALA A 479 -21.42 -1.55 -26.81
N GLU A 480 -22.43 -2.32 -26.38
CA GLU A 480 -23.79 -2.28 -26.93
C GLU A 480 -24.48 -0.93 -26.66
N HIS A 481 -24.29 -0.38 -25.46
CA HIS A 481 -24.90 0.88 -25.01
C HIS A 481 -23.98 2.11 -25.13
N ILE A 482 -22.86 2.01 -25.87
CA ILE A 482 -21.84 3.06 -25.93
C ILE A 482 -22.37 4.39 -26.46
N ALA A 483 -23.40 4.37 -27.31
CA ALA A 483 -24.07 5.57 -27.82
C ALA A 483 -24.79 6.37 -26.73
N ILE A 484 -25.27 5.70 -25.66
CA ILE A 484 -25.99 6.32 -24.54
C ILE A 484 -25.01 6.72 -23.43
N MET A 485 -24.00 5.88 -23.18
CA MET A 485 -23.02 6.09 -22.11
C MET A 485 -21.95 7.12 -22.47
N GLU A 486 -21.49 7.16 -23.72
CA GLU A 486 -20.36 7.99 -24.18
C GLU A 486 -19.18 7.98 -23.19
N ARG A 487 -18.87 9.12 -22.54
CA ARG A 487 -17.77 9.25 -21.56
C ARG A 487 -17.98 8.45 -20.27
N MET A 488 -19.22 8.10 -19.94
CA MET A 488 -19.54 7.36 -18.71
C MET A 488 -19.02 5.92 -18.77
N ALA A 489 -18.87 5.36 -19.98
CA ALA A 489 -18.22 4.07 -20.19
C ALA A 489 -16.80 4.07 -19.62
N LEU A 490 -16.03 5.11 -19.94
CA LEU A 490 -14.68 5.25 -19.43
C LEU A 490 -14.68 5.47 -17.91
N TYR A 491 -15.64 6.25 -17.38
CA TYR A 491 -15.75 6.49 -15.93
C TYR A 491 -16.03 5.22 -15.12
N LEU A 492 -16.82 4.28 -15.66
CA LEU A 492 -17.04 2.96 -15.06
C LEU A 492 -15.73 2.19 -14.96
N PHE A 493 -15.01 2.03 -16.08
CA PHE A 493 -13.78 1.23 -16.13
C PHE A 493 -12.63 1.81 -15.30
N HIS A 494 -12.60 3.12 -15.04
CA HIS A 494 -11.62 3.72 -14.11
C HIS A 494 -11.70 3.21 -12.67
N SER A 495 -12.85 2.67 -12.25
CA SER A 495 -13.05 2.13 -10.90
C SER A 495 -12.70 0.65 -10.79
N LEU A 496 -12.57 -0.05 -11.92
CA LEU A 496 -12.39 -1.49 -11.96
C LEU A 496 -10.89 -1.82 -11.87
N LYS A 497 -10.54 -2.80 -11.02
CA LYS A 497 -9.19 -3.36 -10.99
C LYS A 497 -9.05 -4.37 -12.14
N LEU A 498 -8.48 -3.92 -13.26
CA LEU A 498 -8.28 -4.77 -14.44
C LEU A 498 -7.12 -5.76 -14.28
N ASP A 499 -6.32 -5.65 -13.22
CA ASP A 499 -5.13 -6.47 -12.97
C ASP A 499 -5.46 -7.98 -12.78
N ASN A 500 -6.67 -8.28 -12.34
CA ASN A 500 -7.16 -9.64 -12.09
C ASN A 500 -8.06 -10.17 -13.23
N TRP A 501 -8.22 -9.40 -14.31
CA TRP A 501 -9.16 -9.76 -15.37
C TRP A 501 -8.52 -10.68 -16.42
N ASN A 502 -9.03 -11.90 -16.53
CA ASN A 502 -8.69 -12.83 -17.60
C ASN A 502 -9.52 -12.52 -18.86
N ILE A 503 -8.94 -11.76 -19.79
CA ILE A 503 -9.61 -11.38 -21.03
C ILE A 503 -9.84 -12.59 -21.96
N LEU A 504 -11.04 -12.70 -22.54
CA LEU A 504 -11.42 -13.79 -23.43
C LEU A 504 -11.22 -13.44 -24.91
N LYS A 505 -11.15 -14.45 -25.80
CA LYS A 505 -11.01 -14.25 -27.25
C LYS A 505 -12.16 -13.41 -27.84
N ASP A 506 -13.38 -13.54 -27.32
CA ASP A 506 -14.52 -12.73 -27.77
C ASP A 506 -14.41 -11.26 -27.32
N ASP A 507 -13.78 -11.00 -26.17
CA ASP A 507 -13.50 -9.65 -25.70
C ASP A 507 -12.45 -8.98 -26.60
N LEU A 508 -11.44 -9.74 -27.07
CA LEU A 508 -10.47 -9.26 -28.05
C LEU A 508 -11.12 -8.88 -29.39
N LYS A 509 -12.09 -9.66 -29.89
CA LYS A 509 -12.88 -9.28 -31.07
C LYS A 509 -13.63 -7.97 -30.86
N LEU A 510 -14.19 -7.76 -29.68
CA LEU A 510 -14.89 -6.52 -29.35
C LEU A 510 -13.94 -5.33 -29.24
N LEU A 511 -12.77 -5.51 -28.61
CA LEU A 511 -11.70 -4.49 -28.59
C LEU A 511 -11.21 -4.15 -30.00
N HIS A 512 -11.03 -5.15 -30.86
CA HIS A 512 -10.69 -4.94 -32.27
C HIS A 512 -11.75 -4.11 -33.00
N LYS A 513 -13.04 -4.42 -32.80
CA LYS A 513 -14.16 -3.64 -33.37
C LYS A 513 -14.17 -2.18 -32.88
N LEU A 514 -13.92 -1.94 -31.60
CA LEU A 514 -13.89 -0.60 -31.01
C LEU A 514 -12.67 0.22 -31.45
N THR A 515 -11.52 -0.42 -31.66
CA THR A 515 -10.30 0.21 -32.18
C THR A 515 -10.36 0.46 -33.68
N SER A 516 -11.05 -0.43 -34.42
CA SER A 516 -11.21 -0.35 -35.88
C SER A 516 -12.27 0.63 -36.37
N SER A 517 -12.93 1.36 -35.46
CA SER A 517 -13.98 2.33 -35.80
C SER A 517 -13.42 3.68 -36.29
N ALA A 518 -12.18 3.73 -36.77
CA ALA A 518 -11.46 4.94 -37.17
C ALA A 518 -12.08 5.57 -38.44
N PRO A 519 -12.19 6.92 -38.53
CA PRO A 519 -12.97 7.52 -39.59
C PRO A 519 -12.16 7.68 -40.89
N LYS A 520 -12.79 7.34 -42.02
CA LYS A 520 -12.39 7.80 -43.37
C LYS A 520 -12.65 9.31 -43.58
N ILE A 521 -13.20 10.01 -42.58
CA ILE A 521 -13.69 11.40 -42.65
C ILE A 521 -12.98 12.26 -41.58
N THR A 522 -12.73 13.52 -41.92
CA THR A 522 -11.89 14.50 -41.21
C THR A 522 -12.32 14.89 -39.78
N SER A 523 -13.41 14.32 -39.22
CA SER A 523 -13.81 14.57 -37.82
C SER A 523 -14.46 13.33 -37.17
N MET A 524 -13.94 12.94 -36.00
CA MET A 524 -14.49 11.84 -35.19
C MET A 524 -15.73 12.29 -34.40
N THR A 525 -16.77 11.45 -34.35
CA THR A 525 -17.95 11.67 -33.49
C THR A 525 -17.61 11.53 -32.00
N SER A 526 -18.45 12.06 -31.10
CA SER A 526 -18.30 11.88 -29.63
C SER A 526 -18.25 10.41 -29.25
N GLN A 527 -19.14 9.61 -29.85
CA GLN A 527 -19.21 8.15 -29.67
C GLN A 527 -17.91 7.45 -30.09
N GLN A 528 -17.37 7.74 -31.28
CA GLN A 528 -16.12 7.15 -31.75
C GLN A 528 -14.93 7.50 -30.85
N LYS A 529 -14.86 8.75 -30.37
CA LYS A 529 -13.83 9.16 -29.42
C LYS A 529 -13.94 8.38 -28.11
N ALA A 530 -15.16 8.18 -27.59
CA ALA A 530 -15.39 7.39 -26.39
C ALA A 530 -15.01 5.92 -26.57
N GLN A 531 -15.36 5.30 -27.71
CA GLN A 531 -15.00 3.91 -28.05
C GLN A 531 -13.48 3.70 -28.04
N ILE A 532 -12.74 4.58 -28.75
CA ILE A 532 -11.28 4.48 -28.83
C ILE A 532 -10.63 4.77 -27.47
N GLN A 533 -11.13 5.75 -26.72
CA GLN A 533 -10.61 6.02 -25.37
C GLN A 533 -10.83 4.84 -24.42
N LEU A 534 -11.99 4.20 -24.46
CA LEU A 534 -12.29 3.01 -23.66
C LEU A 534 -11.36 1.85 -24.03
N ALA A 535 -11.23 1.54 -25.32
CA ALA A 535 -10.37 0.45 -25.77
C ALA A 535 -8.90 0.71 -25.42
N LYS A 536 -8.43 1.96 -25.58
CA LYS A 536 -7.07 2.37 -25.18
C LYS A 536 -6.84 2.19 -23.69
N TYR A 537 -7.80 2.58 -22.86
CA TYR A 537 -7.73 2.46 -21.42
C TYR A 537 -7.67 0.99 -20.98
N ILE A 538 -8.57 0.16 -21.50
CA ILE A 538 -8.61 -1.27 -21.18
C ILE A 538 -7.28 -1.94 -21.53
N ILE A 539 -6.85 -1.84 -22.79
CA ILE A 539 -5.62 -2.49 -23.26
C ILE A 539 -4.39 -2.00 -22.47
N GLN A 540 -4.34 -0.74 -22.06
CA GLN A 540 -3.20 -0.20 -21.32
C GLN A 540 -3.12 -0.70 -19.86
N HIS A 541 -4.24 -1.07 -19.25
CA HIS A 541 -4.32 -1.45 -17.83
C HIS A 541 -4.58 -2.95 -17.64
N LEU A 542 -4.41 -3.76 -18.70
CA LEU A 542 -4.37 -5.22 -18.56
C LEU A 542 -3.07 -5.66 -17.86
N ASN A 543 -3.15 -6.77 -17.13
CA ASN A 543 -1.97 -7.35 -16.48
C ASN A 543 -1.12 -8.17 -17.47
N TYR A 544 -0.05 -7.55 -17.97
CA TYR A 544 0.95 -8.20 -18.83
C TYR A 544 2.11 -8.85 -18.05
N GLY A 545 2.01 -8.91 -16.71
CA GLY A 545 2.98 -9.53 -15.84
C GLY A 545 2.85 -11.05 -15.77
N TYR A 546 3.36 -11.63 -14.69
CA TYR A 546 3.37 -13.07 -14.46
C TYR A 546 2.40 -13.48 -13.35
N LYS A 547 1.89 -14.72 -13.40
CA LYS A 547 1.09 -15.31 -12.33
C LYS A 547 2.00 -15.66 -11.14
N GLN A 548 1.56 -15.31 -9.93
CA GLN A 548 2.26 -15.63 -8.69
C GLN A 548 2.33 -17.16 -8.47
N GLY A 549 3.48 -17.65 -7.99
CA GLY A 549 3.67 -19.06 -7.62
C GLY A 549 3.55 -20.12 -8.73
N SER A 550 3.48 -19.73 -10.02
CA SER A 550 3.32 -20.69 -11.13
C SER A 550 4.51 -20.70 -12.09
N VAL A 551 4.99 -21.90 -12.41
CA VAL A 551 6.14 -22.15 -13.28
C VAL A 551 5.66 -22.78 -14.58
N ASP A 552 6.17 -22.32 -15.72
CA ASP A 552 5.86 -22.85 -17.04
C ASP A 552 6.40 -24.28 -17.16
N PRO A 553 5.54 -25.29 -17.39
CA PRO A 553 5.97 -26.67 -17.57
C PRO A 553 6.80 -26.86 -18.86
N ASN A 554 6.67 -25.95 -19.84
CA ASN A 554 7.41 -26.04 -21.10
C ASN A 554 8.67 -25.18 -21.04
N VAL A 555 9.83 -25.84 -21.02
CA VAL A 555 11.11 -25.14 -21.16
C VAL A 555 11.19 -24.53 -22.56
N SER A 556 11.39 -23.22 -22.61
CA SER A 556 11.52 -22.52 -23.87
C SER A 556 12.83 -22.86 -24.58
N LYS A 557 12.73 -23.07 -25.89
CA LYS A 557 13.86 -23.49 -26.73
C LYS A 557 14.95 -22.41 -26.88
N SER A 558 14.59 -21.14 -26.74
CA SER A 558 15.52 -20.01 -26.91
C SER A 558 16.29 -19.67 -25.63
N GLN A 559 15.71 -19.89 -24.45
CA GLN A 559 16.44 -19.79 -23.18
C GLN A 559 16.11 -21.00 -22.31
N PRO A 560 16.80 -22.15 -22.52
CA PRO A 560 16.50 -23.43 -21.88
C PRO A 560 17.09 -23.61 -20.48
N TRP A 561 17.92 -22.68 -20.01
CA TRP A 561 18.66 -22.78 -18.75
C TRP A 561 17.85 -22.49 -17.49
N HIS A 562 16.55 -22.14 -17.61
CA HIS A 562 15.70 -21.92 -16.42
C HIS A 562 14.21 -22.12 -16.74
N SER A 563 13.44 -22.55 -15.73
CA SER A 563 11.98 -22.65 -15.81
C SER A 563 11.36 -21.29 -15.52
N ARG A 564 10.59 -20.74 -16.45
CA ARG A 564 10.09 -19.35 -16.36
C ARG A 564 8.76 -19.30 -15.61
N LYS A 565 8.39 -18.13 -15.07
CA LYS A 565 7.01 -17.93 -14.62
C LYS A 565 6.03 -17.91 -15.79
N ILE A 566 4.81 -18.39 -15.56
CA ILE A 566 3.72 -18.32 -16.56
C ILE A 566 3.19 -16.88 -16.61
N PRO A 567 3.01 -16.26 -17.79
CA PRO A 567 2.40 -14.95 -17.89
C PRO A 567 0.94 -14.98 -17.39
N PHE A 568 0.47 -13.86 -16.82
CA PHE A 568 -0.92 -13.75 -16.35
C PHE A 568 -1.91 -13.97 -17.50
N LEU A 569 -1.72 -13.23 -18.59
CA LEU A 569 -2.40 -13.48 -19.85
C LEU A 569 -1.62 -14.52 -20.66
N SER A 570 -2.33 -15.45 -21.28
CA SER A 570 -1.69 -16.47 -22.13
C SER A 570 -0.89 -15.84 -23.27
N TYR A 571 0.16 -16.51 -23.74
CA TYR A 571 0.97 -16.05 -24.88
C TYR A 571 0.14 -15.73 -26.13
N ASP A 572 -0.91 -16.52 -26.40
CA ASP A 572 -1.89 -16.24 -27.45
C ASP A 572 -2.44 -14.81 -27.32
N ILE A 573 -2.91 -14.42 -26.13
CA ILE A 573 -3.49 -13.08 -25.90
C ILE A 573 -2.46 -11.97 -26.14
N HIS A 574 -1.20 -12.16 -25.74
CA HIS A 574 -0.14 -11.19 -26.02
C HIS A 574 0.10 -11.02 -27.53
N GLU A 575 0.16 -12.12 -28.28
CA GLU A 575 0.29 -12.10 -29.74
C GLU A 575 -0.92 -11.38 -30.38
N GLU A 576 -2.13 -11.73 -29.94
CA GLU A 576 -3.36 -11.18 -30.49
C GLU A 576 -3.50 -9.67 -30.23
N ILE A 577 -3.16 -9.19 -29.03
CA ILE A 577 -3.14 -7.75 -28.74
C ILE A 577 -2.12 -7.04 -29.63
N ALA A 578 -0.94 -7.63 -29.86
CA ALA A 578 0.07 -7.04 -30.73
C ALA A 578 -0.46 -6.83 -32.16
N PHE A 579 -1.20 -7.80 -32.69
CA PHE A 579 -1.83 -7.69 -34.02
C PHE A 579 -2.98 -6.68 -34.05
N ILE A 580 -3.82 -6.63 -33.02
CA ILE A 580 -4.87 -5.60 -32.89
C ILE A 580 -4.24 -4.19 -32.91
N LEU A 581 -3.11 -3.98 -32.22
CA LEU A 581 -2.38 -2.71 -32.26
C LEU A 581 -1.89 -2.35 -33.66
N LEU A 582 -1.34 -3.32 -34.40
CA LEU A 582 -0.84 -3.10 -35.77
C LEU A 582 -1.96 -2.71 -36.74
N ASP A 583 -3.10 -3.41 -36.70
CA ASP A 583 -4.23 -3.07 -37.58
C ASP A 583 -4.84 -1.72 -37.24
N ALA A 584 -5.02 -1.43 -35.94
CA ALA A 584 -5.48 -0.12 -35.52
C ALA A 584 -4.52 0.97 -36.00
N CYS A 585 -3.19 0.81 -35.81
CA CYS A 585 -2.21 1.76 -36.33
C CYS A 585 -2.26 1.90 -37.86
N GLN A 586 -2.47 0.82 -38.60
CA GLN A 586 -2.61 0.85 -40.06
C GLN A 586 -3.84 1.66 -40.51
N GLN A 587 -4.94 1.62 -39.76
CA GLN A 587 -6.13 2.41 -40.05
C GLN A 587 -5.93 3.90 -39.75
N PHE A 588 -5.22 4.24 -38.65
CA PHE A 588 -4.93 5.63 -38.27
C PHE A 588 -3.85 6.28 -39.14
N GLN A 589 -2.83 5.51 -39.52
CA GLN A 589 -1.70 5.95 -40.32
C GLN A 589 -1.25 4.80 -41.23
N PRO A 590 -1.76 4.73 -42.46
CA PRO A 590 -1.32 3.73 -43.42
C PRO A 590 0.19 3.80 -43.63
N LEU A 591 0.80 2.63 -43.81
CA LEU A 591 2.17 2.49 -44.28
C LEU A 591 2.38 3.25 -45.60
N PRO A 592 3.58 3.78 -45.85
CA PRO A 592 3.84 4.63 -47.02
C PRO A 592 3.70 3.83 -48.34
N ASP A 593 2.71 4.21 -49.17
CA ASP A 593 2.57 3.72 -50.53
C ASP A 593 3.60 4.38 -51.44
N THR A 594 4.58 3.61 -51.91
CA THR A 594 5.52 4.10 -52.95
C THR A 594 4.96 3.79 -54.32
N THR A 595 4.44 4.80 -55.01
CA THR A 595 3.86 4.71 -56.35
C THR A 595 4.87 4.47 -57.48
N SER A 596 6.14 4.16 -57.19
CA SER A 596 7.12 3.79 -58.21
C SER A 596 7.12 2.27 -58.44
N ASN A 597 7.09 1.85 -59.71
CA ASN A 597 7.11 0.45 -60.18
C ASN A 597 8.30 -0.42 -59.69
N GLU A 598 9.21 0.13 -58.86
CA GLU A 598 10.41 -0.56 -58.39
C GLU A 598 10.21 -1.36 -57.09
N ASN A 599 9.07 -1.22 -56.36
CA ASN A 599 8.89 -1.88 -55.06
C ASN A 599 7.54 -2.60 -54.88
N LYS A 600 7.34 -3.72 -55.57
CA LYS A 600 6.19 -4.64 -55.33
C LYS A 600 6.06 -5.09 -53.85
N GLY A 601 7.16 -5.11 -53.10
CA GLY A 601 7.19 -5.59 -51.71
C GLY A 601 6.45 -4.73 -50.68
N ALA A 602 6.27 -3.42 -50.89
CA ALA A 602 5.54 -2.58 -49.94
C ALA A 602 4.02 -2.82 -49.99
N ILE A 603 3.48 -3.07 -51.19
CA ILE A 603 2.07 -3.43 -51.41
C ILE A 603 1.79 -4.82 -50.85
N GLU A 604 2.72 -5.76 -51.07
CA GLU A 604 2.67 -7.10 -50.49
C GLU A 604 2.70 -7.04 -48.96
N LEU A 605 3.56 -6.22 -48.35
CA LEU A 605 3.61 -6.02 -46.90
C LEU A 605 2.28 -5.52 -46.31
N VAL A 606 1.63 -4.53 -46.93
CA VAL A 606 0.31 -4.05 -46.48
C VAL A 606 -0.73 -5.17 -46.59
N GLY A 607 -0.75 -5.92 -47.69
CA GLY A 607 -1.63 -7.07 -47.87
C GLY A 607 -1.40 -8.19 -46.85
N THR A 608 -0.15 -8.49 -46.53
CA THR A 608 0.23 -9.47 -45.51
C THR A 608 -0.19 -9.02 -44.12
N VAL A 609 0.01 -7.74 -43.76
CA VAL A 609 -0.44 -7.18 -42.48
C VAL A 609 -1.97 -7.25 -42.36
N THR A 610 -2.71 -6.82 -43.38
CA THR A 610 -4.17 -6.92 -43.39
C THR A 610 -4.65 -8.37 -43.25
N THR A 611 -3.95 -9.32 -43.90
CA THR A 611 -4.28 -10.75 -43.78
C THR A 611 -3.97 -11.29 -42.39
N ALA A 612 -2.83 -10.93 -41.81
CA ALA A 612 -2.41 -11.35 -40.47
C ALA A 612 -3.37 -10.88 -39.36
N VAL A 613 -4.04 -9.74 -39.55
CA VAL A 613 -5.02 -9.21 -38.58
C VAL A 613 -6.48 -9.53 -38.94
N SER A 614 -6.71 -10.14 -40.11
CA SER A 614 -8.07 -10.45 -40.60
C SER A 614 -8.86 -11.44 -39.73
N THR A 615 -8.19 -12.22 -38.87
CA THR A 615 -8.80 -13.25 -37.99
C THR A 615 -9.91 -12.70 -37.07
N TYR A 616 -9.95 -11.39 -36.85
CA TYR A 616 -10.94 -10.70 -36.01
C TYR A 616 -12.17 -10.17 -36.73
N LEU A 617 -12.16 -10.16 -38.06
CA LEU A 617 -13.21 -9.57 -38.88
C LEU A 617 -14.20 -10.65 -39.35
N PRO A 618 -15.51 -10.36 -39.42
CA PRO A 618 -16.47 -11.18 -40.15
C PRO A 618 -16.03 -11.35 -41.61
N ILE A 619 -16.27 -12.52 -42.22
CA ILE A 619 -15.84 -12.85 -43.60
C ILE A 619 -16.24 -11.76 -44.62
N ALA A 620 -17.40 -11.12 -44.44
CA ALA A 620 -17.86 -10.03 -45.30
C ALA A 620 -16.99 -8.77 -45.21
N ASP A 621 -16.54 -8.41 -44.00
CA ASP A 621 -15.69 -7.24 -43.75
C ASP A 621 -14.23 -7.49 -44.16
N GLN A 622 -13.75 -8.74 -44.02
CA GLN A 622 -12.46 -9.17 -44.56
C GLN A 622 -12.38 -8.94 -46.07
N ILE A 623 -13.43 -9.31 -46.82
CA ILE A 623 -13.52 -9.13 -48.28
C ILE A 623 -13.56 -7.64 -48.66
N GLN A 624 -14.20 -6.80 -47.84
CA GLN A 624 -14.33 -5.36 -48.09
C GLN A 624 -13.04 -4.59 -47.78
N LEU A 625 -12.31 -4.96 -46.71
CA LEU A 625 -10.99 -4.43 -46.39
C LEU A 625 -9.97 -4.76 -47.47
N LEU A 626 -9.88 -6.03 -47.87
CA LEU A 626 -9.01 -6.48 -48.96
C LEU A 626 -9.32 -5.77 -50.29
N LYS A 627 -10.60 -5.54 -50.62
CA LYS A 627 -10.98 -4.73 -51.80
C LYS A 627 -10.58 -3.26 -51.68
N SER A 628 -10.74 -2.65 -50.52
CA SER A 628 -10.40 -1.23 -50.31
C SER A 628 -8.90 -0.93 -50.37
N THR A 629 -8.05 -1.87 -49.95
CA THR A 629 -6.59 -1.78 -50.09
C THR A 629 -6.18 -1.78 -51.57
N TYR A 630 -6.86 -2.56 -52.42
CA TYR A 630 -6.65 -2.59 -53.87
C TYR A 630 -7.27 -1.38 -54.61
N ASP A 631 -8.40 -0.84 -54.14
CA ASP A 631 -9.07 0.30 -54.79
C ASP A 631 -8.38 1.64 -54.50
N ASN A 632 -7.85 1.86 -53.28
CA ASN A 632 -7.10 3.09 -52.94
C ASN A 632 -5.84 3.28 -53.80
N THR A 633 -5.23 2.18 -54.28
CA THR A 633 -4.07 2.23 -55.18
C THR A 633 -4.39 2.67 -56.61
N THR A 634 -5.66 2.67 -57.05
CA THR A 634 -6.03 3.05 -58.42
C THR A 634 -6.47 4.51 -58.59
N ASN A 635 -6.78 5.23 -57.51
CA ASN A 635 -7.35 6.59 -57.57
C ASN A 635 -6.44 7.72 -57.05
N SER A 636 -5.17 7.45 -56.74
CA SER A 636 -4.20 8.47 -56.27
C SER A 636 -3.60 9.33 -57.41
N ASN A 637 -4.43 9.80 -58.34
CA ASN A 637 -4.00 10.59 -59.50
C ASN A 637 -4.56 12.02 -59.55
N ASN A 638 -5.27 12.51 -58.52
CA ASN A 638 -5.72 13.90 -58.47
C ASN A 638 -4.99 14.70 -57.39
N ASN A 639 -3.92 15.35 -57.83
CA ASN A 639 -3.32 16.51 -57.20
C ASN A 639 -4.40 17.55 -56.84
N ASN A 640 -4.51 17.89 -55.56
CA ASN A 640 -4.84 19.24 -55.14
C ASN A 640 -4.19 19.54 -53.78
N ASN A 641 -3.10 20.30 -53.87
CA ASN A 641 -2.58 21.10 -52.78
C ASN A 641 -3.68 22.03 -52.25
N ASN A 642 -4.03 21.93 -50.97
CA ASN A 642 -4.23 23.09 -50.08
C ASN A 642 -4.57 22.66 -48.64
N SER A 643 -3.65 23.01 -47.74
CA SER A 643 -3.91 23.49 -46.37
C SER A 643 -5.09 22.89 -45.58
N SER A 644 -4.87 21.74 -44.92
CA SER A 644 -5.61 21.35 -43.69
C SER A 644 -5.00 20.15 -42.92
N SER A 645 -3.72 19.80 -43.11
CA SER A 645 -3.12 18.59 -42.55
C SER A 645 -2.66 18.64 -41.08
N ASN A 646 -2.80 19.79 -40.38
CA ASN A 646 -2.24 19.95 -39.04
C ASN A 646 -3.08 19.32 -37.90
N SER A 647 -4.34 18.93 -38.11
CA SER A 647 -5.17 18.33 -37.04
C SER A 647 -5.06 16.81 -36.95
N ASN A 648 -4.87 16.10 -38.07
CA ASN A 648 -4.78 14.63 -38.08
C ASN A 648 -3.38 14.11 -37.72
N GLY A 649 -2.33 14.92 -37.89
CA GLY A 649 -0.96 14.54 -37.53
C GLY A 649 -0.77 14.31 -36.02
N ASN A 650 -1.47 15.09 -35.18
CA ASN A 650 -1.39 14.93 -33.72
C ASN A 650 -2.14 13.67 -33.25
N THR A 651 -3.35 13.40 -33.75
CA THR A 651 -4.13 12.23 -33.32
C THR A 651 -3.49 10.90 -33.72
N ALA A 652 -2.94 10.79 -34.93
CA ALA A 652 -2.20 9.62 -35.37
C ALA A 652 -0.89 9.42 -34.58
N SER A 653 -0.14 10.51 -34.34
CA SER A 653 1.05 10.49 -33.50
C SER A 653 0.75 10.02 -32.07
N ASP A 654 -0.30 10.55 -31.44
CA ASP A 654 -0.73 10.18 -30.09
C ASP A 654 -1.17 8.71 -30.01
N PHE A 655 -1.83 8.20 -31.06
CA PHE A 655 -2.23 6.80 -31.14
C PHE A 655 -1.01 5.88 -31.26
N ILE A 656 -0.07 6.17 -32.17
CA ILE A 656 1.15 5.37 -32.34
C ILE A 656 2.03 5.42 -31.08
N ASN A 657 2.14 6.58 -30.43
CA ASN A 657 2.86 6.70 -29.16
C ASN A 657 2.24 5.84 -28.05
N TRP A 658 0.91 5.78 -27.99
CA TRP A 658 0.19 4.89 -27.08
C TRP A 658 0.41 3.40 -27.45
N ALA A 659 0.31 3.05 -28.73
CA ALA A 659 0.52 1.68 -29.19
C ALA A 659 1.93 1.17 -28.83
N TRP A 660 2.95 2.03 -28.98
CA TRP A 660 4.30 1.76 -28.48
C TRP A 660 4.35 1.51 -26.96
N SER A 661 3.62 2.30 -26.16
CA SER A 661 3.63 2.12 -24.70
C SER A 661 3.04 0.78 -24.27
N VAL A 662 2.07 0.26 -25.01
CA VAL A 662 1.50 -1.07 -24.79
C VAL A 662 2.43 -2.15 -25.35
N ALA A 663 2.89 -2.02 -26.59
CA ALA A 663 3.68 -3.04 -27.27
C ALA A 663 4.96 -3.44 -26.52
N VAL A 664 5.60 -2.47 -25.83
CA VAL A 664 6.80 -2.70 -25.01
C VAL A 664 6.49 -3.48 -23.72
N GLN A 665 5.26 -3.42 -23.20
CA GLN A 665 4.83 -4.19 -22.03
C GLN A 665 4.52 -5.66 -22.35
N LEU A 666 4.24 -5.97 -23.62
CA LEU A 666 3.89 -7.32 -24.06
C LEU A 666 5.11 -8.25 -24.01
N LYS A 667 4.90 -9.49 -23.53
CA LYS A 667 5.94 -10.54 -23.47
C LYS A 667 6.13 -11.25 -24.81
N LEU A 668 6.34 -10.47 -25.88
CA LEU A 668 6.42 -10.97 -27.27
C LEU A 668 7.59 -11.94 -27.48
N TYR A 669 8.73 -11.71 -26.81
CA TYR A 669 9.85 -12.64 -26.85
C TYR A 669 9.54 -13.96 -26.13
N ASP A 670 8.57 -14.04 -25.23
CA ASP A 670 8.27 -15.33 -24.60
C ASP A 670 7.22 -16.12 -25.36
N CYS A 671 6.50 -15.46 -26.28
CA CYS A 671 5.51 -16.11 -27.12
C CYS A 671 6.16 -17.15 -28.06
N PRO A 672 5.43 -18.24 -28.38
CA PRO A 672 5.80 -19.13 -29.47
C PRO A 672 6.01 -18.35 -30.78
N VAL A 673 6.85 -18.89 -31.66
CA VAL A 673 7.08 -18.29 -32.97
C VAL A 673 5.76 -18.20 -33.73
N SER A 674 5.39 -16.99 -34.11
CA SER A 674 4.15 -16.74 -34.85
C SER A 674 4.36 -16.92 -36.36
N PRO A 675 3.54 -17.76 -37.04
CA PRO A 675 3.57 -17.86 -38.50
C PRO A 675 3.16 -16.53 -39.14
N ARG A 676 2.17 -15.83 -38.57
CA ARG A 676 1.70 -14.52 -39.05
C ARG A 676 2.82 -13.48 -39.01
N ALA A 677 3.56 -13.43 -37.90
CA ALA A 677 4.70 -12.51 -37.77
C ALA A 677 5.82 -12.86 -38.76
N SER A 678 6.05 -14.15 -39.01
CA SER A 678 7.04 -14.63 -39.98
C SER A 678 6.68 -14.24 -41.41
N ASP A 679 5.40 -14.32 -41.78
CA ASP A 679 4.90 -13.86 -43.09
C ASP A 679 5.11 -12.36 -43.27
N ILE A 680 4.78 -11.55 -42.25
CA ILE A 680 5.04 -10.11 -42.26
C ILE A 680 6.52 -9.83 -42.42
N GLU A 681 7.38 -10.54 -41.68
CA GLU A 681 8.83 -10.33 -41.73
C GLU A 681 9.42 -10.68 -43.11
N ASN A 682 8.93 -11.74 -43.75
CA ASN A 682 9.34 -12.11 -45.11
C ASN A 682 9.01 -11.01 -46.13
N SER A 683 7.95 -10.24 -45.90
CA SER A 683 7.58 -9.08 -46.72
C SER A 683 8.42 -7.81 -46.41
N ILE A 684 9.18 -7.78 -45.32
CA ILE A 684 10.08 -6.67 -44.96
C ILE A 684 11.38 -6.79 -45.74
N THR A 685 11.52 -5.97 -46.78
CA THR A 685 12.69 -5.97 -47.67
C THR A 685 13.72 -4.89 -47.31
N LEU A 686 14.99 -5.08 -47.66
CA LEU A 686 16.05 -4.08 -47.47
C LEU A 686 15.73 -2.69 -48.08
N PRO A 687 15.14 -2.57 -49.29
CA PRO A 687 14.69 -1.29 -49.83
C PRO A 687 13.66 -0.59 -48.93
N PHE A 688 12.72 -1.34 -48.36
CA PHE A 688 11.73 -0.80 -47.43
C PHE A 688 12.40 -0.27 -46.14
N LEU A 689 13.33 -1.03 -45.55
CA LEU A 689 14.07 -0.59 -44.36
C LEU A 689 14.82 0.73 -44.60
N LYS A 690 15.51 0.84 -45.75
CA LYS A 690 16.22 2.08 -46.15
C LYS A 690 15.25 3.25 -46.35
N LEU A 691 14.07 3.00 -46.90
CA LEU A 691 13.03 4.03 -47.07
C LEU A 691 12.53 4.55 -45.73
N VAL A 692 12.25 3.65 -44.77
CA VAL A 692 11.82 4.05 -43.42
C VAL A 692 12.88 4.88 -42.71
N LEU A 693 14.16 4.48 -42.82
CA LEU A 693 15.28 5.24 -42.25
C LEU A 693 15.39 6.66 -42.81
N ASN A 694 15.12 6.84 -44.10
CA ASN A 694 15.25 8.14 -44.79
C ASN A 694 13.94 8.95 -44.85
N SER A 695 12.85 8.45 -44.28
CA SER A 695 11.55 9.12 -44.31
C SER A 695 11.54 10.44 -43.52
N TYR A 696 10.95 11.48 -44.09
CA TYR A 696 10.75 12.78 -43.42
C TYR A 696 9.50 12.80 -42.53
N ASN A 697 8.60 11.81 -42.65
CA ASN A 697 7.41 11.70 -41.82
C ASN A 697 7.73 10.85 -40.58
N ASN A 698 7.92 11.51 -39.44
CA ASN A 698 8.23 10.86 -38.17
C ASN A 698 7.11 9.92 -37.67
N VAL A 699 5.85 10.24 -37.96
CA VAL A 699 4.70 9.44 -37.52
C VAL A 699 4.63 8.12 -38.31
N SER A 700 4.72 8.20 -39.64
CA SER A 700 4.73 7.02 -40.52
C SER A 700 5.96 6.13 -40.32
N SER A 701 7.15 6.72 -40.12
CA SER A 701 8.36 5.96 -39.83
C SER A 701 8.35 5.32 -38.45
N SER A 702 7.73 5.95 -37.44
CA SER A 702 7.50 5.35 -36.12
C SER A 702 6.51 4.19 -36.16
N HIS A 703 5.43 4.30 -36.96
CA HIS A 703 4.52 3.17 -37.20
C HIS A 703 5.25 1.99 -37.87
N SER A 704 6.03 2.27 -38.91
CA SER A 704 6.82 1.23 -39.60
C SER A 704 7.80 0.55 -38.64
N ALA A 705 8.42 1.30 -37.73
CA ALA A 705 9.31 0.75 -36.70
C ALA A 705 8.56 -0.11 -35.67
N LEU A 706 7.31 0.22 -35.33
CA LEU A 706 6.46 -0.59 -34.43
C LEU A 706 6.14 -1.94 -35.06
N LEU A 707 5.78 -1.95 -36.35
CA LEU A 707 5.57 -3.17 -37.13
C LEU A 707 6.82 -4.04 -37.17
N ILE A 708 7.98 -3.44 -37.45
CA ILE A 708 9.26 -4.15 -37.44
C ILE A 708 9.53 -4.73 -36.05
N TYR A 709 9.32 -3.98 -34.98
CA TYR A 709 9.51 -4.47 -33.61
C TYR A 709 8.62 -5.68 -33.29
N ILE A 710 7.31 -5.59 -33.51
CA ILE A 710 6.36 -6.67 -33.19
C ILE A 710 6.65 -7.92 -34.02
N SER A 711 6.83 -7.77 -35.34
CA SER A 711 7.14 -8.90 -36.23
C SER A 711 8.47 -9.56 -35.87
N PHE A 712 9.50 -8.76 -35.58
CA PHE A 712 10.84 -9.26 -35.22
C PHE A 712 10.85 -10.03 -33.89
N MET A 713 10.14 -9.56 -32.85
CA MET A 713 10.10 -10.23 -31.54
C MET A 713 9.34 -11.56 -31.57
N LEU A 714 8.35 -11.68 -32.45
CA LEU A 714 7.53 -12.88 -32.63
C LEU A 714 8.08 -13.88 -33.66
N SER A 715 9.11 -13.51 -34.42
CA SER A 715 9.67 -14.36 -35.47
C SER A 715 10.88 -15.18 -34.99
N VAL A 716 11.34 -16.10 -35.84
CA VAL A 716 12.56 -16.89 -35.57
C VAL A 716 13.83 -16.04 -35.70
N THR A 717 13.78 -14.90 -36.38
CA THR A 717 14.95 -14.05 -36.64
C THR A 717 15.55 -13.52 -35.34
N SER A 718 14.74 -13.17 -34.34
CA SER A 718 15.21 -12.77 -33.01
C SER A 718 15.68 -13.94 -32.12
N ARG A 719 15.57 -15.19 -32.57
CA ARG A 719 15.83 -16.39 -31.76
C ARG A 719 17.14 -17.08 -32.07
N HIS A 720 17.74 -16.74 -33.21
CA HIS A 720 18.91 -17.45 -33.72
C HIS A 720 19.82 -16.52 -34.51
N PHE A 721 21.10 -16.40 -34.09
CA PHE A 721 22.05 -15.45 -34.66
C PHE A 721 22.23 -15.61 -36.19
N LEU A 722 22.41 -16.82 -36.71
CA LEU A 722 22.58 -16.99 -38.17
C LEU A 722 21.36 -16.54 -39.00
N ARG A 723 20.14 -16.64 -38.44
CA ARG A 723 18.92 -16.14 -39.10
C ARG A 723 18.79 -14.63 -38.96
N PHE A 724 19.20 -14.11 -37.81
CA PHE A 724 19.34 -12.67 -37.57
C PHE A 724 20.26 -12.02 -38.62
N GLU A 725 21.43 -12.61 -38.86
CA GLU A 725 22.39 -12.13 -39.86
C GLU A 725 21.81 -12.24 -41.29
N SER A 726 21.22 -13.39 -41.64
CA SER A 726 20.71 -13.63 -43.00
C SER A 726 19.49 -12.76 -43.39
N ASN A 727 18.69 -12.33 -42.41
CA ASN A 727 17.42 -11.61 -42.64
C ASN A 727 17.52 -10.12 -42.31
N ASP A 728 18.64 -9.45 -42.60
CA ASP A 728 18.83 -8.01 -42.38
C ASP A 728 18.57 -7.56 -40.92
N GLY A 729 18.87 -8.41 -39.93
CA GLY A 729 18.59 -8.16 -38.51
C GLY A 729 19.16 -6.84 -38.00
N TRP A 730 20.42 -6.53 -38.34
CA TRP A 730 21.06 -5.25 -37.97
C TRP A 730 20.33 -4.02 -38.51
N MET A 731 19.81 -4.09 -39.74
CA MET A 731 19.06 -2.99 -40.34
C MET A 731 17.69 -2.81 -39.68
N LYS A 732 17.02 -3.90 -39.29
CA LYS A 732 15.78 -3.86 -38.50
C LYS A 732 16.01 -3.21 -37.15
N LEU A 733 17.07 -3.60 -36.42
CA LEU A 733 17.46 -2.96 -35.16
C LEU A 733 17.78 -1.48 -35.34
N LEU A 734 18.47 -1.10 -36.41
CA LEU A 734 18.80 0.31 -36.70
C LEU A 734 17.54 1.15 -36.95
N VAL A 735 16.52 0.58 -37.60
CA VAL A 735 15.22 1.24 -37.78
C VAL A 735 14.53 1.44 -36.43
N VAL A 736 14.45 0.40 -35.59
CA VAL A 736 13.85 0.50 -34.24
C VAL A 736 14.61 1.52 -33.38
N LEU A 737 15.95 1.55 -33.48
CA LEU A 737 16.78 2.52 -32.78
C LEU A 737 16.48 3.95 -33.26
N LYS A 738 16.49 4.22 -34.57
CA LYS A 738 16.34 5.59 -35.12
C LYS A 738 14.92 6.12 -35.09
N ARG A 739 13.91 5.26 -35.28
CA ARG A 739 12.51 5.65 -35.52
C ARG A 739 11.53 5.15 -34.44
N GLY A 740 11.93 4.18 -33.62
CA GLY A 740 11.13 3.62 -32.52
C GLY A 740 11.53 4.14 -31.13
N LYS A 741 10.96 3.51 -30.09
CA LYS A 741 11.19 3.88 -28.69
C LYS A 741 12.54 3.36 -28.14
N PRO A 742 13.22 4.11 -27.24
CA PRO A 742 14.44 3.62 -26.57
C PRO A 742 14.20 2.37 -25.74
N GLU A 743 13.06 2.26 -25.07
CA GLU A 743 12.66 1.11 -24.27
C GLU A 743 12.71 -0.16 -25.14
N ALA A 744 12.09 -0.16 -26.32
CA ALA A 744 12.08 -1.31 -27.23
C ALA A 744 13.48 -1.87 -27.57
N VAL A 745 14.51 -1.01 -27.69
CA VAL A 745 15.89 -1.44 -27.97
C VAL A 745 16.50 -2.13 -26.76
N ILE A 746 16.27 -1.60 -25.55
CA ILE A 746 16.71 -2.23 -24.30
C ILE A 746 16.09 -3.62 -24.18
N HIS A 747 14.77 -3.74 -24.38
CA HIS A 747 14.06 -5.02 -24.31
C HIS A 747 14.62 -6.05 -25.32
N ILE A 748 14.82 -5.65 -26.58
CA ILE A 748 15.37 -6.55 -27.60
C ILE A 748 16.73 -7.09 -27.15
N PHE A 749 17.65 -6.22 -26.74
CA PHE A 749 19.01 -6.63 -26.44
C PHE A 749 19.07 -7.52 -25.19
N SER A 750 18.37 -7.14 -24.12
CA SER A 750 18.35 -7.89 -22.86
C SER A 750 17.86 -9.34 -23.01
N GLU A 751 16.88 -9.59 -23.89
CA GLU A 751 16.32 -10.95 -24.09
C GLU A 751 17.05 -11.74 -25.20
N MET A 752 17.47 -11.06 -26.28
CA MET A 752 18.01 -11.70 -27.48
C MET A 752 19.45 -12.14 -27.33
N ILE A 753 20.33 -11.28 -26.82
CA ILE A 753 21.77 -11.55 -26.80
C ILE A 753 22.14 -12.74 -25.93
N PRO A 754 21.60 -12.92 -24.70
CA PRO A 754 21.90 -14.11 -23.91
C PRO A 754 21.57 -15.40 -24.66
N SER A 755 20.46 -15.42 -25.41
CA SER A 755 20.06 -16.55 -26.25
C SER A 755 21.04 -16.81 -27.39
N PHE A 756 21.55 -15.75 -28.04
CA PHE A 756 22.57 -15.88 -29.09
C PHE A 756 23.89 -16.40 -28.53
N VAL A 757 24.32 -15.89 -27.38
CA VAL A 757 25.55 -16.33 -26.72
C VAL A 757 25.46 -17.78 -26.30
N TYR A 758 24.33 -18.20 -25.72
CA TYR A 758 24.10 -19.59 -25.34
C TYR A 758 24.20 -20.54 -26.55
N MET A 759 23.63 -20.16 -27.71
CA MET A 759 23.58 -21.02 -28.90
C MET A 759 24.82 -20.95 -29.80
N HIS A 760 25.45 -19.78 -29.93
CA HIS A 760 26.49 -19.48 -30.94
C HIS A 760 27.79 -18.90 -30.33
N GLY A 761 27.95 -18.89 -29.01
CA GLY A 761 29.17 -18.41 -28.37
C GLY A 761 29.45 -16.93 -28.65
N ASP A 762 30.65 -16.60 -29.14
CA ASP A 762 31.08 -15.23 -29.43
C ASP A 762 30.85 -14.76 -30.88
N ASP A 763 30.20 -15.57 -31.72
CA ASP A 763 29.95 -15.25 -33.13
C ASP A 763 29.27 -13.87 -33.30
N PHE A 764 28.26 -13.57 -32.48
CA PHE A 764 27.58 -12.27 -32.46
C PHE A 764 28.53 -11.10 -32.17
N PHE A 765 29.50 -11.29 -31.30
CA PHE A 765 30.47 -10.25 -30.92
C PHE A 765 31.61 -10.08 -31.92
N ASN A 766 31.81 -11.09 -32.77
CA ASN A 766 32.82 -11.03 -33.82
C ASN A 766 32.36 -10.24 -35.05
N ASP A 767 31.06 -10.11 -35.28
CA ASP A 767 30.47 -9.25 -36.32
C ASP A 767 30.89 -7.77 -36.18
N GLU A 768 31.34 -7.16 -37.27
CA GLU A 768 31.76 -5.74 -37.30
C GLU A 768 30.57 -4.79 -37.09
N SER A 769 29.37 -5.22 -37.49
CA SER A 769 28.13 -4.44 -37.41
C SER A 769 27.74 -4.09 -35.97
N LEU A 770 28.16 -4.90 -34.98
CA LEU A 770 27.93 -4.64 -33.56
C LEU A 770 28.65 -3.35 -33.10
N SER A 771 29.90 -3.16 -33.49
CA SER A 771 30.67 -1.96 -33.12
C SER A 771 30.06 -0.70 -33.73
N ASP A 772 29.60 -0.78 -34.98
CA ASP A 772 28.87 0.30 -35.63
C ASP A 772 27.51 0.56 -34.97
N PHE A 773 26.77 -0.48 -34.58
CA PHE A 773 25.50 -0.32 -33.89
C PHE A 773 25.68 0.29 -32.50
N LEU A 774 26.66 -0.15 -31.72
CA LEU A 774 27.01 0.43 -30.42
C LEU A 774 27.36 1.91 -30.55
N LYS A 775 28.11 2.28 -31.59
CA LYS A 775 28.37 3.68 -31.93
C LYS A 775 27.07 4.44 -32.19
N HIS A 776 26.16 3.89 -33.00
CA HIS A 776 24.85 4.49 -33.23
C HIS A 776 24.00 4.62 -31.96
N MET A 777 24.03 3.64 -31.05
CA MET A 777 23.31 3.71 -29.76
C MET A 777 23.82 4.88 -28.91
N ILE A 778 25.13 5.08 -28.86
CA ILE A 778 25.78 6.14 -28.07
C ILE A 778 25.62 7.52 -28.74
N GLU A 779 25.67 7.60 -30.08
CA GLU A 779 25.65 8.88 -30.82
C GLU A 779 24.24 9.40 -31.17
N LEU A 780 23.26 8.53 -31.46
CA LEU A 780 21.94 8.97 -31.94
C LEU A 780 20.94 9.25 -30.83
N LYS A 781 20.95 8.45 -29.76
CA LYS A 781 20.13 8.67 -28.57
C LYS A 781 21.07 9.20 -27.51
N THR A 782 21.27 10.52 -27.52
CA THR A 782 22.06 11.18 -26.47
C THR A 782 21.61 10.63 -25.11
N ASP A 783 22.59 10.20 -24.31
CA ASP A 783 22.50 9.54 -23.01
C ASP A 783 21.22 9.82 -22.19
N PRO A 784 20.68 11.06 -22.05
CA PRO A 784 19.44 11.29 -21.32
C PRO A 784 18.22 10.49 -21.80
N MET A 785 18.10 10.09 -23.07
CA MET A 785 16.92 9.33 -23.52
C MET A 785 16.95 7.86 -23.08
N LEU A 786 18.12 7.20 -23.18
CA LEU A 786 18.29 5.83 -22.70
C LEU A 786 18.35 5.79 -21.16
N ILE A 787 18.95 6.80 -20.52
CA ILE A 787 18.89 6.97 -19.07
C ILE A 787 17.44 7.19 -18.61
N LYS A 788 16.64 8.03 -19.29
CA LYS A 788 15.22 8.21 -18.97
C LYS A 788 14.39 6.95 -19.21
N ALA A 789 14.70 6.19 -20.26
CA ALA A 789 14.06 4.91 -20.52
C ALA A 789 14.39 3.89 -19.41
N ALA A 790 15.67 3.76 -19.06
CA ALA A 790 16.15 2.96 -17.94
C ALA A 790 15.44 3.31 -16.63
N ALA A 791 15.39 4.62 -16.30
CA ALA A 791 14.75 5.12 -15.08
C ALA A 791 13.22 4.91 -15.05
N LYS A 792 12.56 4.82 -16.22
CA LYS A 792 11.12 4.50 -16.30
C LYS A 792 10.85 3.01 -16.10
N ILE A 793 11.72 2.16 -16.63
CA ILE A 793 11.59 0.70 -16.53
C ILE A 793 11.84 0.29 -15.07
N HIS A 794 12.90 0.81 -14.46
CA HIS A 794 13.20 0.59 -13.05
C HIS A 794 13.67 1.90 -12.43
N LYS A 795 13.15 2.27 -11.25
CA LYS A 795 13.47 3.51 -10.51
C LYS A 795 14.92 3.56 -9.98
N ALA A 796 15.87 2.95 -10.67
CA ALA A 796 17.28 2.84 -10.31
C ALA A 796 18.16 3.80 -11.12
N SER A 797 19.26 4.25 -10.53
CA SER A 797 20.26 5.10 -11.16
C SER A 797 21.24 4.27 -11.99
N GLY A 798 21.16 4.35 -13.32
CA GLY A 798 22.09 3.67 -14.23
C GLY A 798 21.94 4.12 -15.69
N THR A 799 22.94 3.85 -16.52
CA THR A 799 22.84 4.10 -17.97
C THR A 799 22.04 2.97 -18.63
N GLY A 800 21.25 3.28 -19.67
CA GLY A 800 20.47 2.26 -20.37
C GLY A 800 21.34 1.17 -21.02
N ILE A 801 22.58 1.50 -21.41
CA ILE A 801 23.55 0.52 -21.91
C ILE A 801 24.10 -0.34 -20.76
N GLY A 802 24.33 0.26 -19.58
CA GLY A 802 24.70 -0.47 -18.37
C GLY A 802 23.64 -1.49 -17.96
N LEU A 803 22.35 -1.17 -18.09
CA LEU A 803 21.24 -2.12 -17.88
C LEU A 803 21.30 -3.31 -18.84
N ILE A 804 21.51 -3.04 -20.14
CA ILE A 804 21.62 -4.08 -21.16
C ILE A 804 22.79 -5.02 -20.83
N ILE A 805 23.98 -4.46 -20.58
CA ILE A 805 25.17 -5.26 -20.29
C ILE A 805 25.02 -6.02 -18.98
N GLY A 806 24.48 -5.39 -17.93
CA GLY A 806 24.18 -6.03 -16.67
C GLY A 806 23.23 -7.22 -16.82
N SER A 807 22.18 -7.08 -17.66
CA SER A 807 21.29 -8.21 -17.97
C SER A 807 22.03 -9.37 -18.64
N HIS A 808 22.98 -9.10 -19.54
CA HIS A 808 23.75 -10.15 -20.20
C HIS A 808 24.65 -10.90 -19.22
N VAL A 809 25.35 -10.16 -18.34
CA VAL A 809 26.21 -10.76 -17.31
C VAL A 809 25.37 -11.55 -16.29
N TRP A 810 24.21 -11.03 -15.90
CA TRP A 810 23.27 -11.71 -15.00
C TRP A 810 22.78 -13.04 -15.59
N HIS A 811 22.33 -13.06 -16.86
CA HIS A 811 21.94 -14.30 -17.52
C HIS A 811 23.11 -15.27 -17.67
N ALA A 812 24.30 -14.77 -18.02
CA ALA A 812 25.49 -15.61 -18.13
C ALA A 812 25.85 -16.26 -16.79
N HIS A 813 25.72 -15.51 -15.68
CA HIS A 813 25.91 -16.05 -14.33
C HIS A 813 24.88 -17.13 -14.00
N LEU A 814 23.61 -16.91 -14.37
CA LEU A 814 22.56 -17.93 -14.20
C LEU A 814 22.81 -19.17 -15.07
N ILE A 815 23.33 -19.01 -16.28
CA ILE A 815 23.69 -20.15 -17.15
C ILE A 815 24.86 -20.93 -16.53
N ASP A 816 25.89 -20.25 -16.04
CA ASP A 816 27.03 -20.88 -15.39
C ASP A 816 26.62 -21.66 -14.13
N SER A 817 25.69 -21.13 -13.34
CA SER A 817 25.22 -21.79 -12.11
C SER A 817 24.41 -23.06 -12.32
N VAL A 818 23.89 -23.29 -13.54
CA VAL A 818 23.08 -24.49 -13.88
C VAL A 818 23.76 -25.45 -14.86
N SER A 819 24.89 -25.05 -15.47
CA SER A 819 25.51 -25.80 -16.57
C SER A 819 26.67 -26.71 -16.16
N ASP A 820 27.16 -26.62 -14.92
CA ASP A 820 28.27 -27.42 -14.37
C ASP A 820 29.52 -27.48 -15.29
N LEU A 821 29.81 -26.39 -16.01
CA LEU A 821 30.92 -26.30 -16.98
C LEU A 821 32.27 -25.92 -16.36
N MET A 822 32.28 -25.59 -15.07
CA MET A 822 33.47 -25.20 -14.30
C MET A 822 33.75 -26.25 -13.21
N ASP A 823 35.04 -26.50 -12.93
CA ASP A 823 35.45 -27.31 -11.76
C ASP A 823 35.37 -26.49 -10.46
N ASP A 824 35.44 -27.16 -9.30
CA ASP A 824 35.42 -26.55 -7.96
C ASP A 824 36.54 -25.51 -7.73
N HIS A 825 37.56 -25.50 -8.61
CA HIS A 825 38.69 -24.57 -8.55
C HIS A 825 38.53 -23.42 -9.56
N GLY A 826 37.35 -23.27 -10.19
CA GLY A 826 37.05 -22.21 -11.14
C GLY A 826 37.71 -22.39 -12.52
N ARG A 827 38.14 -23.59 -12.88
CA ARG A 827 38.74 -23.91 -14.19
C ARG A 827 37.71 -24.56 -15.08
N GLY A 828 37.54 -24.05 -16.30
CA GLY A 828 36.58 -24.58 -17.26
C GLY A 828 36.12 -23.49 -18.22
N PHE A 829 34.96 -23.71 -18.82
CA PHE A 829 34.30 -22.71 -19.65
C PHE A 829 33.28 -21.94 -18.81
N SER A 830 33.26 -20.62 -18.94
CA SER A 830 32.33 -19.73 -18.25
C SER A 830 31.69 -18.80 -19.27
N TYR A 831 30.37 -18.77 -19.31
CA TYR A 831 29.61 -17.82 -20.09
C TYR A 831 29.80 -16.39 -19.57
N VAL A 832 29.98 -16.23 -18.25
CA VAL A 832 30.31 -14.92 -17.65
C VAL A 832 31.61 -14.37 -18.24
N ASP A 833 32.66 -15.20 -18.31
CA ASP A 833 33.94 -14.81 -18.89
C ASP A 833 33.79 -14.49 -20.38
N LEU A 834 33.07 -15.34 -21.13
CA LEU A 834 32.80 -15.12 -22.55
C LEU A 834 32.13 -13.77 -22.81
N VAL A 835 31.06 -13.46 -22.08
CA VAL A 835 30.27 -12.23 -22.26
C VAL A 835 31.09 -11.00 -21.88
N MET A 836 31.74 -11.01 -20.72
CA MET A 836 32.53 -9.86 -20.26
C MET A 836 33.74 -9.61 -21.18
N HIS A 837 34.48 -10.66 -21.55
CA HIS A 837 35.57 -10.56 -22.51
C HIS A 837 35.09 -9.98 -23.85
N SER A 838 33.97 -10.48 -24.36
CA SER A 838 33.44 -10.04 -25.65
C SER A 838 33.00 -8.57 -25.64
N TRP A 839 32.34 -8.11 -24.58
CA TRP A 839 31.98 -6.69 -24.44
C TRP A 839 33.21 -5.76 -24.33
N LEU A 840 34.20 -6.14 -23.52
CA LEU A 840 35.46 -5.38 -23.41
C LEU A 840 36.17 -5.31 -24.77
N LYS A 841 36.25 -6.43 -25.49
CA LYS A 841 36.82 -6.50 -26.85
C LYS A 841 36.05 -5.57 -27.82
N THR A 842 34.72 -5.58 -27.79
CA THR A 842 33.88 -4.70 -28.62
C THR A 842 34.12 -3.22 -28.33
N VAL A 843 34.28 -2.84 -27.06
CA VAL A 843 34.61 -1.46 -26.67
C VAL A 843 36.02 -1.08 -27.13
N PHE A 844 37.02 -1.93 -26.90
CA PHE A 844 38.42 -1.66 -27.26
C PHE A 844 38.68 -1.64 -28.77
N ARG A 845 37.77 -2.18 -29.62
CA ARG A 845 37.84 -1.99 -31.08
C ARG A 845 37.77 -0.51 -31.49
N LYS A 846 37.09 0.35 -30.71
CA LYS A 846 37.05 1.79 -30.98
C LYS A 846 38.32 2.46 -30.47
N ALA A 847 39.17 2.97 -31.38
CA ALA A 847 40.50 3.49 -31.02
C ALA A 847 40.49 4.69 -30.03
N ASP A 848 39.43 5.48 -29.98
CA ASP A 848 39.29 6.66 -29.13
C ASP A 848 38.31 6.46 -27.95
N TRP A 849 37.96 5.21 -27.60
CA TRP A 849 36.94 4.89 -26.59
C TRP A 849 37.14 5.62 -25.24
N MET A 850 38.38 5.74 -24.75
CA MET A 850 38.71 6.38 -23.47
C MET A 850 38.33 7.86 -23.39
N TRP A 851 38.15 8.52 -24.54
CA TRP A 851 37.81 9.93 -24.61
C TRP A 851 36.30 10.18 -24.64
N HIS A 852 35.49 9.12 -24.62
CA HIS A 852 34.04 9.17 -24.61
C HIS A 852 33.52 8.61 -23.28
N SER A 853 32.89 9.45 -22.45
CA SER A 853 32.41 9.07 -21.12
C SER A 853 31.49 7.85 -21.13
N SER A 854 30.58 7.73 -22.11
CA SER A 854 29.66 6.59 -22.20
C SER A 854 30.37 5.24 -22.37
N TYR A 855 31.51 5.20 -23.09
CA TYR A 855 32.31 3.97 -23.22
C TYR A 855 33.07 3.66 -21.92
N VAL A 856 33.56 4.69 -21.23
CA VAL A 856 34.23 4.53 -19.94
C VAL A 856 33.26 4.00 -18.88
N HIS A 857 32.02 4.50 -18.83
CA HIS A 857 30.99 3.98 -17.92
C HIS A 857 30.62 2.52 -18.19
N ILE A 858 30.68 2.08 -19.45
CA ILE A 858 30.49 0.66 -19.80
C ILE A 858 31.63 -0.18 -19.20
N VAL A 859 32.88 0.25 -19.39
CA VAL A 859 34.05 -0.44 -18.83
C VAL A 859 34.00 -0.44 -17.31
N ASP A 860 33.61 0.65 -16.68
CA ASP A 860 33.42 0.74 -15.22
C ASP A 860 32.36 -0.23 -14.70
N SER A 861 31.22 -0.35 -15.40
CA SER A 861 30.18 -1.32 -15.06
C SER A 861 30.68 -2.77 -15.20
N LEU A 862 31.45 -3.07 -16.26
CA LEU A 862 32.07 -4.38 -16.45
C LEU A 862 33.11 -4.70 -15.37
N CYS A 863 33.93 -3.71 -14.96
CA CYS A 863 34.85 -3.86 -13.83
C CYS A 863 34.10 -4.10 -12.51
N LYS A 864 32.97 -3.42 -12.28
CA LYS A 864 32.10 -3.68 -11.12
C LYS A 864 31.60 -5.12 -11.12
N PHE A 865 31.02 -5.59 -12.22
CA PHE A 865 30.51 -6.97 -12.29
C PHE A 865 31.63 -8.01 -12.17
N ALA A 866 32.79 -7.74 -12.79
CA ALA A 866 33.95 -8.61 -12.65
C ALA A 866 34.45 -8.65 -11.20
N PHE A 867 34.32 -7.56 -10.43
CA PHE A 867 34.65 -7.56 -9.01
C PHE A 867 33.71 -8.44 -8.20
N ILE A 868 32.40 -8.25 -8.38
CA ILE A 868 31.39 -9.02 -7.65
C ILE A 868 31.48 -10.52 -7.96
N LEU A 869 31.80 -10.88 -9.21
CA LEU A 869 31.89 -12.27 -9.67
C LEU A 869 33.30 -12.86 -9.60
N TYR A 870 34.25 -12.20 -8.91
CA TYR A 870 35.64 -12.65 -8.75
C TYR A 870 36.38 -12.95 -10.07
N ARG A 871 36.14 -12.16 -11.12
CA ARG A 871 36.73 -12.28 -12.48
C ARG A 871 37.81 -11.24 -12.80
N HIS A 872 38.50 -10.74 -11.77
CA HIS A 872 39.58 -9.74 -11.89
C HIS A 872 40.68 -10.10 -12.88
N GLY A 873 41.16 -11.34 -12.85
CA GLY A 873 42.32 -11.78 -13.65
C GLY A 873 42.09 -11.61 -15.16
N MET A 874 40.87 -11.87 -15.62
CA MET A 874 40.49 -11.69 -17.02
C MET A 874 40.52 -10.21 -17.42
N VAL A 875 39.86 -9.36 -16.63
CA VAL A 875 39.81 -7.90 -16.88
C VAL A 875 41.22 -7.30 -16.86
N TYR A 876 42.02 -7.68 -15.89
CA TYR A 876 43.43 -7.29 -15.78
C TYR A 876 44.21 -7.60 -17.07
N HIS A 877 44.12 -8.84 -17.57
CA HIS A 877 44.84 -9.24 -18.78
C HIS A 877 44.43 -8.39 -20.00
N MET A 878 43.14 -8.14 -20.17
CA MET A 878 42.63 -7.30 -21.26
C MET A 878 43.10 -5.85 -21.16
N LEU A 879 43.13 -5.27 -19.94
CA LEU A 879 43.63 -3.92 -19.71
C LEU A 879 45.14 -3.82 -19.96
N VAL A 880 45.92 -4.84 -19.61
CA VAL A 880 47.36 -4.90 -19.91
C VAL A 880 47.61 -4.91 -21.41
N GLU A 881 46.86 -5.70 -22.18
CA GLU A 881 46.97 -5.72 -23.65
C GLU A 881 46.61 -4.35 -24.25
N GLU A 882 45.55 -3.71 -23.75
CA GLU A 882 45.12 -2.40 -24.20
C GLU A 882 46.14 -1.30 -23.86
N HIS A 883 46.75 -1.36 -22.67
CA HIS A 883 47.83 -0.47 -22.27
C HIS A 883 49.04 -0.62 -23.19
N LYS A 884 49.49 -1.86 -23.46
CA LYS A 884 50.59 -2.14 -24.41
C LYS A 884 50.28 -1.63 -25.81
N ARG A 885 49.04 -1.78 -26.28
CA ARG A 885 48.57 -1.25 -27.57
C ARG A 885 48.68 0.28 -27.62
N MET A 886 48.32 0.96 -26.53
CA MET A 886 48.44 2.40 -26.41
C MET A 886 49.91 2.86 -26.42
N GLU A 887 50.77 2.19 -25.65
CA GLU A 887 52.21 2.46 -25.62
C GLU A 887 52.85 2.31 -27.01
N ALA A 888 52.56 1.21 -27.70
CA ALA A 888 53.05 0.96 -29.05
C ALA A 888 52.61 2.06 -30.05
N THR A 889 51.35 2.50 -29.93
CA THR A 889 50.79 3.57 -30.76
C THR A 889 51.51 4.91 -30.52
N LYS A 890 51.78 5.26 -29.26
CA LYS A 890 52.54 6.49 -28.91
C LYS A 890 54.00 6.43 -29.38
N ILE A 891 54.66 5.28 -29.26
CA ILE A 891 56.03 5.08 -29.75
C ILE A 891 56.11 5.27 -31.27
N GLN A 892 55.18 4.68 -32.03
CA GLN A 892 55.09 4.87 -33.48
C GLN A 892 54.84 6.33 -33.87
N GLN A 893 53.99 7.05 -33.13
CA GLN A 893 53.74 8.48 -33.36
C GLN A 893 55.00 9.33 -33.09
N SER A 894 55.79 8.99 -32.07
CA SER A 894 57.04 9.69 -31.72
C SER A 894 58.19 9.46 -32.72
N ALA A 895 58.16 8.35 -33.47
CA ALA A 895 59.19 8.00 -34.46
C ALA A 895 58.96 8.64 -35.86
N SER A 896 57.79 9.22 -36.11
CA SER A 896 57.43 9.84 -37.40
C SER A 896 57.71 11.36 -37.43
N SER A 897 58.32 11.87 -38.52
CA SER A 897 58.62 13.31 -38.70
C SER A 897 57.36 14.20 -38.54
N PRO A 898 57.41 15.29 -37.76
CA PRO A 898 56.23 16.09 -37.45
C PRO A 898 55.87 17.02 -38.62
N ARG A 899 54.70 16.79 -39.25
CA ARG A 899 54.02 17.81 -40.06
C ARG A 899 53.34 18.83 -39.14
N LEU A 900 53.39 20.12 -39.50
CA LEU A 900 52.87 21.26 -38.72
C LEU A 900 51.41 21.08 -38.23
N THR A 901 50.58 20.35 -38.97
CA THR A 901 49.18 20.04 -38.61
C THR A 901 49.05 19.04 -37.43
N ARG A 902 50.07 18.21 -37.15
CA ARG A 902 50.11 17.34 -35.97
C ARG A 902 50.51 18.08 -34.69
N PHE A 903 51.23 19.19 -34.79
CA PHE A 903 51.62 19.99 -33.63
C PHE A 903 50.39 20.56 -32.91
N ILE A 904 49.38 21.00 -33.67
CA ILE A 904 48.12 21.54 -33.12
C ILE A 904 47.25 20.42 -32.54
N LYS A 905 47.19 19.23 -33.18
CA LYS A 905 46.45 18.08 -32.65
C LYS A 905 47.10 17.47 -31.40
N ASN A 906 48.43 17.48 -31.32
CA ASN A 906 49.15 17.04 -30.12
C ASN A 906 49.07 18.05 -28.98
N MET A 907 48.97 19.36 -29.25
CA MET A 907 48.72 20.36 -28.18
C MET A 907 47.31 20.28 -27.56
N VAL A 908 46.33 19.76 -28.30
CA VAL A 908 44.94 19.64 -27.81
C VAL A 908 44.66 18.28 -27.15
N VAL A 909 45.49 17.26 -27.41
CA VAL A 909 45.31 15.88 -26.92
C VAL A 909 46.31 15.48 -25.81
N SER A 910 47.30 16.31 -25.48
CA SER A 910 48.24 16.01 -24.40
C SER A 910 48.45 17.20 -23.47
N ASP A 911 47.62 17.28 -22.43
CA ASP A 911 47.96 18.01 -21.21
C ASP A 911 48.81 17.13 -20.27
N GLY A 912 49.10 15.88 -20.64
CA GLY A 912 50.07 15.00 -20.01
C GLY A 912 51.21 14.65 -20.95
N GLY A 913 52.44 14.64 -20.43
CA GLY A 913 53.67 14.40 -21.20
C GLY A 913 53.75 13.00 -21.87
N PRO A 914 54.96 12.49 -22.14
CA PRO A 914 55.17 11.30 -22.98
C PRO A 914 54.65 9.95 -22.40
N TYR A 915 53.98 9.93 -21.26
CA TYR A 915 53.56 8.71 -20.56
C TYR A 915 52.19 8.20 -21.03
N ALA A 916 52.03 6.89 -21.19
CA ALA A 916 50.76 6.25 -21.51
C ALA A 916 50.03 5.88 -20.20
N SER A 917 48.78 6.28 -20.07
CA SER A 917 47.90 5.96 -18.93
C SER A 917 46.51 5.72 -19.47
N LEU A 918 45.81 4.71 -18.94
CA LEU A 918 44.40 4.43 -19.27
C LEU A 918 43.47 5.37 -18.50
N LEU A 919 43.93 5.94 -17.39
CA LEU A 919 43.25 6.96 -16.60
C LEU A 919 43.65 8.36 -17.08
N ASN A 920 43.11 8.75 -18.24
CA ASN A 920 43.24 10.11 -18.79
C ASN A 920 41.98 10.95 -18.51
N GLY A 921 42.01 12.27 -18.68
CA GLY A 921 40.89 13.17 -18.41
C GLY A 921 41.04 13.90 -17.08
N GLU A 922 40.01 13.89 -16.24
CA GLU A 922 40.05 14.53 -14.91
C GLU A 922 41.12 13.91 -13.98
N TRP A 923 41.57 12.68 -14.31
CA TRP A 923 42.62 11.93 -13.62
C TRP A 923 44.02 12.06 -14.23
N SER A 924 44.21 12.88 -15.27
CA SER A 924 45.49 13.02 -15.99
C SER A 924 46.58 13.79 -15.24
N MET A 925 46.28 14.52 -14.19
CA MET A 925 47.30 15.32 -13.48
C MET A 925 46.96 15.40 -11.99
N LEU A 926 47.96 15.78 -11.17
CA LEU A 926 47.73 16.14 -9.76
C LEU A 926 46.82 17.37 -9.59
N LYS A 927 46.50 18.07 -10.68
CA LYS A 927 45.47 19.10 -10.73
C LYS A 927 44.36 18.62 -11.65
N PRO A 928 43.08 18.67 -11.23
CA PRO A 928 41.97 18.30 -12.09
C PRO A 928 41.96 19.23 -13.31
N SER A 929 42.20 18.65 -14.49
CA SER A 929 42.03 19.34 -15.77
C SER A 929 40.67 18.91 -16.33
N LYS A 930 39.80 19.87 -16.65
CA LYS A 930 38.49 19.59 -17.27
C LYS A 930 38.72 19.23 -18.75
N GLY A 931 39.20 18.02 -18.99
CA GLY A 931 39.41 17.44 -20.31
C GLY A 931 38.54 16.21 -20.53
N PRO A 932 38.25 15.83 -21.79
CA PRO A 932 37.57 14.57 -22.10
C PRO A 932 38.40 13.40 -21.56
N GLY A 933 37.74 12.36 -21.04
CA GLY A 933 38.40 11.19 -20.47
C GLY A 933 37.56 10.48 -19.42
N VAL A 934 38.23 9.83 -18.47
CA VAL A 934 37.65 9.09 -17.36
C VAL A 934 37.09 10.06 -16.32
N ASP A 935 35.81 9.91 -16.01
CA ASP A 935 35.06 10.68 -15.02
C ASP A 935 35.51 10.32 -13.58
N HIS A 936 35.36 11.25 -12.64
CA HIS A 936 35.66 11.00 -11.24
C HIS A 936 34.82 9.89 -10.59
N ASN A 937 33.65 9.56 -11.14
CA ASN A 937 32.76 8.53 -10.60
C ASN A 937 33.10 7.08 -11.02
N CYS A 938 34.03 6.89 -11.96
CA CYS A 938 34.38 5.57 -12.50
C CYS A 938 35.42 4.85 -11.62
N HIS A 939 35.05 4.54 -10.37
CA HIS A 939 35.96 4.00 -9.36
C HIS A 939 36.35 2.54 -9.61
N TRP A 940 35.47 1.71 -10.19
CA TRP A 940 35.75 0.29 -10.43
C TRP A 940 36.78 0.11 -11.54
N PHE A 941 36.63 0.86 -12.63
CA PHE A 941 37.62 0.90 -13.69
C PHE A 941 38.95 1.48 -13.20
N ALA A 942 38.90 2.56 -12.41
CA ALA A 942 40.11 3.16 -11.84
C ALA A 942 40.89 2.20 -10.95
N PHE A 943 40.21 1.38 -10.15
CA PHE A 943 40.86 0.40 -9.27
C PHE A 943 41.70 -0.60 -10.06
N GLU A 944 41.10 -1.24 -11.08
CA GLU A 944 41.78 -2.23 -11.92
C GLU A 944 42.98 -1.64 -12.66
N VAL A 945 42.85 -0.42 -13.19
CA VAL A 945 43.97 0.26 -13.86
C VAL A 945 45.08 0.63 -12.87
N LEU A 946 44.76 1.10 -11.66
CA LEU A 946 45.77 1.45 -10.67
C LEU A 946 46.53 0.23 -10.16
N VAL A 947 45.86 -0.92 -10.00
CA VAL A 947 46.52 -2.20 -9.70
C VAL A 947 47.47 -2.58 -10.84
N MET A 948 47.01 -2.49 -12.09
CA MET A 948 47.84 -2.72 -13.28
C MET A 948 49.06 -1.81 -13.35
N GLU A 949 48.89 -0.52 -13.10
CA GLU A 949 49.99 0.45 -13.08
C GLU A 949 50.94 0.21 -11.90
N THR A 950 50.44 -0.23 -10.74
CA THR A 950 51.29 -0.57 -9.58
C THR A 950 52.25 -1.71 -9.92
N ILE A 951 51.73 -2.75 -10.58
CA ILE A 951 52.50 -3.92 -11.03
C ILE A 951 53.49 -3.50 -12.13
N SER A 952 53.07 -2.69 -13.10
CA SER A 952 53.95 -2.26 -14.19
C SER A 952 55.05 -1.30 -13.72
N GLU A 953 54.81 -0.54 -12.63
CA GLU A 953 55.80 0.35 -12.01
C GLU A 953 56.85 -0.40 -11.15
N ALA A 954 56.64 -1.67 -10.80
CA ALA A 954 57.55 -2.46 -9.95
C ALA A 954 59.05 -2.32 -10.27
N PRO A 955 59.54 -2.57 -11.51
CA PRO A 955 60.98 -2.45 -11.82
C PRO A 955 61.51 -1.03 -11.64
N PHE A 956 60.66 -0.02 -11.88
CA PHE A 956 61.04 1.38 -11.69
C PHE A 956 61.08 1.78 -10.21
N ARG A 957 60.11 1.29 -9.43
CA ARG A 957 60.10 1.42 -7.97
C ARG A 957 61.36 0.80 -7.35
N GLU A 958 61.76 -0.38 -7.80
CA GLU A 958 63.01 -1.04 -7.36
C GLU A 958 64.25 -0.20 -7.68
N GLU A 959 64.34 0.39 -8.89
CA GLU A 959 65.43 1.31 -9.28
C GLU A 959 65.51 2.52 -8.34
N ILE A 960 64.38 3.15 -8.04
CA ILE A 960 64.28 4.28 -7.11
C ILE A 960 64.72 3.86 -5.70
N CYS A 961 64.21 2.73 -5.21
CA CYS A 961 64.55 2.21 -3.88
C CYS A 961 66.05 1.94 -3.78
N ALA A 962 66.66 1.28 -4.78
CA ALA A 962 68.09 0.99 -4.80
C ALA A 962 68.96 2.27 -4.79
N LEU A 963 68.55 3.31 -5.52
CA LEU A 963 69.25 4.61 -5.52
C LEU A 963 69.15 5.32 -4.16
N ILE A 964 67.99 5.24 -3.51
CA ILE A 964 67.78 5.80 -2.15
C ILE A 964 68.65 5.03 -1.14
N THR A 965 68.63 3.70 -1.16
CA THR A 965 69.46 2.84 -0.29
C THR A 965 70.94 3.18 -0.48
N LYS A 966 71.39 3.39 -1.72
CA LYS A 966 72.77 3.79 -2.03
C LYS A 966 73.15 5.14 -1.39
N GLN A 967 72.24 6.12 -1.35
CA GLN A 967 72.46 7.41 -0.70
C GLN A 967 72.46 7.33 0.84
N LEU A 968 71.76 6.35 1.40
CA LEU A 968 71.64 6.13 2.86
C LEU A 968 72.73 5.20 3.44
N SER A 969 73.47 4.48 2.60
CA SER A 969 74.57 3.60 3.04
C SER A 969 75.57 4.36 3.92
N PRO A 970 75.87 3.91 5.15
CA PRO A 970 76.79 4.61 6.04
C PRO A 970 78.22 4.57 5.50
N SER A 971 78.93 5.70 5.51
CA SER A 971 80.40 5.65 5.47
C SER A 971 80.86 5.07 6.82
N LEU A 972 81.87 4.20 6.78
CA LEU A 972 82.40 3.44 7.91
C LEU A 972 82.71 4.35 9.12
N ALA A 973 81.80 4.42 10.10
CA ALA A 973 82.01 5.06 11.41
C ALA A 973 81.45 4.14 12.51
N ASN A 974 82.26 3.90 13.55
CA ASN A 974 82.11 2.78 14.50
C ASN A 974 81.20 3.06 15.73
N ASP A 975 80.45 4.16 15.78
CA ASP A 975 79.65 4.54 16.96
C ASP A 975 78.12 4.58 16.65
N GLN A 976 77.35 3.69 17.30
CA GLN A 976 75.90 3.51 17.07
C GLN A 976 75.04 4.77 17.35
N GLU A 977 75.43 5.64 18.29
CA GLU A 977 74.68 6.87 18.61
C GLU A 977 74.96 8.01 17.61
N GLN A 978 76.21 8.15 17.13
CA GLN A 978 76.54 9.09 16.06
C GLN A 978 75.95 8.62 14.72
N GLN A 979 75.87 7.31 14.51
CA GLN A 979 75.25 6.71 13.32
C GLN A 979 73.75 7.04 13.25
N LYS A 980 73.00 6.96 14.37
CA LYS A 980 71.58 7.39 14.43
C LYS A 980 71.39 8.88 14.17
N GLN A 981 72.23 9.76 14.74
CA GLN A 981 72.16 11.21 14.46
C GLN A 981 72.55 11.57 13.02
N HIS A 982 73.56 10.89 12.46
CA HIS A 982 74.00 11.08 11.08
C HIS A 982 72.97 10.54 10.07
N LEU A 983 72.31 9.40 10.37
CA LEU A 983 71.16 8.91 9.59
C LEU A 983 69.97 9.87 9.67
N GLN A 984 69.65 10.44 10.84
CA GLN A 984 68.56 11.41 10.98
C GLN A 984 68.81 12.69 10.15
N GLN A 985 70.06 13.16 10.09
CA GLN A 985 70.47 14.30 9.25
C GLN A 985 70.48 13.94 7.75
N GLN A 986 70.87 12.71 7.38
CA GLN A 986 70.81 12.26 5.99
C GLN A 986 69.37 12.02 5.51
N LYS A 987 68.47 11.52 6.36
CA LYS A 987 67.04 11.32 6.07
C LYS A 987 66.32 12.62 5.66
N SER A 988 66.67 13.75 6.28
CA SER A 988 66.09 15.06 5.93
C SER A 988 66.70 15.69 4.66
N SER A 989 67.83 15.14 4.16
CA SER A 989 68.52 15.60 2.95
C SER A 989 68.11 14.90 1.65
N ILE A 990 67.30 13.82 1.73
CA ILE A 990 66.87 13.03 0.57
C ILE A 990 66.06 13.92 -0.38
N ASP A 991 66.59 14.18 -1.57
CA ASP A 991 65.90 14.92 -2.62
C ASP A 991 65.38 14.01 -3.73
N LEU A 992 64.12 13.60 -3.60
CA LEU A 992 63.46 12.72 -4.57
C LEU A 992 63.49 13.29 -5.99
N ALA A 993 63.41 14.62 -6.16
CA ALA A 993 63.50 15.27 -7.47
C ALA A 993 64.89 15.11 -8.14
N GLY A 994 65.96 15.06 -7.33
CA GLY A 994 67.32 14.77 -7.79
C GLY A 994 67.52 13.31 -8.17
N ILE A 995 66.98 12.38 -7.36
CA ILE A 995 67.02 10.93 -7.63
C ILE A 995 66.28 10.60 -8.91
N TYR A 996 65.09 11.19 -9.09
CA TYR A 996 64.25 10.98 -10.27
C TYR A 996 64.98 11.30 -11.59
N LYS A 997 65.83 12.33 -11.61
CA LYS A 997 66.64 12.70 -12.79
C LYS A 997 67.72 11.69 -13.16
N LEU A 998 68.12 10.83 -12.23
CA LEU A 998 69.15 9.80 -12.42
C LEU A 998 68.58 8.48 -12.94
N THR A 999 67.25 8.35 -12.96
CA THR A 999 66.57 7.12 -13.36
C THR A 999 66.47 6.97 -14.88
N SER A 1000 66.31 5.72 -15.31
CA SER A 1000 66.23 5.34 -16.73
C SER A 1000 64.90 5.71 -17.42
N GLN A 1001 63.81 5.91 -16.68
CA GLN A 1001 62.47 6.13 -17.24
C GLN A 1001 62.09 7.62 -17.41
N LYS A 1002 61.26 7.91 -18.42
CA LYS A 1002 60.72 9.25 -18.75
C LYS A 1002 59.29 9.48 -18.20
N LYS A 1003 58.91 8.79 -17.13
CA LYS A 1003 57.62 8.98 -16.45
C LYS A 1003 57.60 10.37 -15.78
N PRO A 1004 56.46 11.09 -15.66
CA PRO A 1004 56.37 12.27 -14.82
C PRO A 1004 56.28 11.88 -13.33
N MET A 1005 56.96 12.63 -12.45
CA MET A 1005 56.97 12.36 -11.00
C MET A 1005 55.56 12.36 -10.39
N ASP A 1006 54.69 13.19 -10.93
CA ASP A 1006 53.29 13.35 -10.53
C ASP A 1006 52.42 12.12 -10.88
N TYR A 1007 52.92 11.21 -11.73
CA TYR A 1007 52.24 9.97 -12.13
C TYR A 1007 52.69 8.74 -11.33
N LEU A 1008 53.59 8.91 -10.35
CA LEU A 1008 53.98 7.81 -9.46
C LEU A 1008 52.73 7.22 -8.80
N VAL A 1009 52.62 5.90 -8.81
CA VAL A 1009 51.35 5.23 -8.47
C VAL A 1009 50.94 5.50 -7.02
N ILE A 1010 51.91 5.69 -6.11
CA ILE A 1010 51.65 6.11 -4.73
C ILE A 1010 50.91 7.45 -4.62
N TYR A 1011 51.18 8.43 -5.51
CA TYR A 1011 50.45 9.70 -5.54
C TYR A 1011 49.07 9.53 -6.18
N ARG A 1012 48.95 8.65 -7.19
CA ARG A 1012 47.66 8.34 -7.83
C ARG A 1012 46.68 7.71 -6.85
N TRP A 1013 47.10 6.70 -6.08
CA TRP A 1013 46.24 6.06 -5.08
C TRP A 1013 45.65 7.09 -4.09
N VAL A 1014 46.48 8.00 -3.54
CA VAL A 1014 45.99 9.07 -2.63
C VAL A 1014 45.01 10.00 -3.33
N GLN A 1015 45.30 10.41 -4.56
CA GLN A 1015 44.41 11.28 -5.33
C GLN A 1015 43.01 10.66 -5.51
N HIS A 1016 42.95 9.38 -5.85
CA HIS A 1016 41.67 8.68 -6.03
C HIS A 1016 40.94 8.45 -4.70
N ILE A 1017 41.65 8.15 -3.61
CA ILE A 1017 41.05 8.02 -2.26
C ILE A 1017 40.33 9.30 -1.87
N MET A 1018 40.99 10.45 -2.03
CA MET A 1018 40.45 11.75 -1.58
C MET A 1018 39.20 12.22 -2.33
N MET A 1019 38.89 11.61 -3.47
CA MET A 1019 37.73 11.93 -4.31
C MET A 1019 36.63 10.87 -4.23
N MET A 1020 36.88 9.74 -3.56
CA MET A 1020 35.92 8.64 -3.46
C MET A 1020 34.77 9.01 -2.52
N PRO A 1021 33.52 8.59 -2.79
CA PRO A 1021 32.44 8.66 -1.82
C PRO A 1021 32.77 7.90 -0.53
N VAL A 1022 32.34 8.42 0.62
CA VAL A 1022 32.67 7.86 1.94
C VAL A 1022 32.05 6.48 2.21
N ASP A 1023 31.00 6.15 1.46
CA ASP A 1023 30.22 4.91 1.51
C ASP A 1023 30.59 3.92 0.40
N HIS A 1024 31.60 4.23 -0.43
CA HIS A 1024 31.98 3.37 -1.54
C HIS A 1024 32.66 2.07 -1.06
N PRO A 1025 32.24 0.88 -1.54
CA PRO A 1025 32.72 -0.42 -1.05
C PRO A 1025 34.21 -0.68 -1.29
N LEU A 1026 34.82 -0.08 -2.33
CA LEU A 1026 36.25 -0.23 -2.62
C LEU A 1026 37.19 0.59 -1.73
N LEU A 1027 36.67 1.52 -0.91
CA LEU A 1027 37.52 2.44 -0.15
C LEU A 1027 38.56 1.73 0.76
N PRO A 1028 38.21 0.66 1.51
CA PRO A 1028 39.20 -0.10 2.28
C PRO A 1028 40.34 -0.68 1.42
N LEU A 1029 40.03 -1.15 0.21
CA LEU A 1029 41.01 -1.73 -0.71
C LEU A 1029 41.92 -0.67 -1.33
N TYR A 1030 41.39 0.51 -1.67
CA TYR A 1030 42.21 1.65 -2.08
C TYR A 1030 43.23 2.03 -0.99
N LEU A 1031 42.77 2.09 0.26
CA LEU A 1031 43.63 2.38 1.42
C LEU A 1031 44.64 1.25 1.67
N GLN A 1032 44.26 -0.02 1.47
CA GLN A 1032 45.18 -1.15 1.52
C GLN A 1032 46.34 -0.97 0.55
N MET A 1033 46.05 -0.66 -0.73
CA MET A 1033 47.08 -0.46 -1.76
C MET A 1033 47.97 0.73 -1.42
N PHE A 1034 47.38 1.84 -1.00
CA PHE A 1034 48.14 3.02 -0.59
C PHE A 1034 49.06 2.74 0.61
N PHE A 1035 48.56 2.17 1.71
CA PHE A 1035 49.37 1.95 2.91
C PHE A 1035 50.43 0.86 2.73
N SER A 1036 50.17 -0.13 1.87
CA SER A 1036 51.19 -1.13 1.49
C SER A 1036 52.35 -0.48 0.71
N LEU A 1037 52.05 0.50 -0.16
CA LEU A 1037 53.09 1.32 -0.82
C LEU A 1037 53.74 2.33 0.13
N TYR A 1038 52.96 2.96 1.01
CA TYR A 1038 53.43 4.00 1.92
C TYR A 1038 54.42 3.45 2.96
N TYR A 1039 54.16 2.26 3.49
CA TYR A 1039 55.03 1.58 4.45
C TYR A 1039 56.03 0.61 3.82
N LEU A 1040 56.14 0.60 2.48
CA LEU A 1040 57.14 -0.20 1.78
C LEU A 1040 58.56 0.15 2.26
N ASN A 1041 59.27 -0.86 2.76
CA ASN A 1041 60.59 -0.70 3.37
C ASN A 1041 61.68 -0.58 2.28
N ILE A 1042 62.47 0.50 2.34
CA ILE A 1042 63.58 0.75 1.40
C ILE A 1042 64.94 0.38 2.02
N HIS A 1043 65.15 0.77 3.27
CA HIS A 1043 66.35 0.50 4.05
C HIS A 1043 65.96 0.60 5.51
N ASP A 1044 65.74 -0.55 6.18
CA ASP A 1044 65.40 -0.86 7.59
C ASP A 1044 64.77 0.21 8.51
N GLU A 1045 65.16 1.47 8.38
CA GLU A 1045 64.67 2.66 9.07
C GLU A 1045 64.02 3.73 8.18
N VAL A 1046 63.75 3.49 6.87
CA VAL A 1046 63.10 4.45 5.95
C VAL A 1046 62.05 3.75 5.07
N THR A 1047 60.87 4.36 4.97
CA THR A 1047 59.77 3.90 4.11
C THR A 1047 59.62 4.76 2.85
N LEU A 1048 59.03 4.18 1.80
CA LEU A 1048 58.74 4.90 0.55
C LEU A 1048 57.81 6.10 0.78
N GLY A 1049 56.79 5.95 1.62
CA GLY A 1049 55.87 7.01 1.99
C GLY A 1049 56.55 8.21 2.63
N PHE A 1050 57.52 7.97 3.53
CA PHE A 1050 58.30 9.06 4.11
C PHE A 1050 59.01 9.88 3.03
N VAL A 1051 59.73 9.21 2.12
CA VAL A 1051 60.50 9.90 1.05
C VAL A 1051 59.57 10.67 0.10
N CYS A 1052 58.43 10.07 -0.28
CA CYS A 1052 57.48 10.67 -1.22
C CYS A 1052 56.69 11.83 -0.62
N PHE A 1053 56.38 11.83 0.68
CA PHE A 1053 55.48 12.82 1.30
C PHE A 1053 56.14 13.77 2.30
N ASN A 1054 57.42 13.59 2.68
CA ASN A 1054 58.10 14.50 3.62
C ASN A 1054 58.12 15.96 3.14
N LYS A 1055 58.26 16.20 1.82
CA LYS A 1055 58.17 17.55 1.21
C LYS A 1055 56.75 17.93 0.76
N ARG A 1056 55.74 17.07 0.97
CA ARG A 1056 54.33 17.21 0.55
C ARG A 1056 53.36 16.87 1.69
N THR A 1057 53.63 17.37 2.89
CA THR A 1057 52.84 17.10 4.11
C THR A 1057 51.38 17.49 3.99
N ASP A 1058 51.04 18.47 3.14
CA ASP A 1058 49.67 18.91 2.89
C ASP A 1058 48.77 17.76 2.39
N TRP A 1059 49.32 16.82 1.61
CA TRP A 1059 48.56 15.69 1.07
C TRP A 1059 48.25 14.65 2.14
N THR A 1060 49.21 14.36 3.02
CA THR A 1060 48.98 13.46 4.17
C THR A 1060 47.99 14.07 5.16
N THR A 1061 48.00 15.40 5.35
CA THR A 1061 47.00 16.10 6.17
C THR A 1061 45.61 16.00 5.56
N LYS A 1062 45.45 16.30 4.27
CA LYS A 1062 44.14 16.22 3.61
C LYS A 1062 43.60 14.79 3.55
N LEU A 1063 44.46 13.78 3.34
CA LEU A 1063 44.07 12.38 3.40
C LEU A 1063 43.58 12.02 4.81
N ARG A 1064 44.27 12.50 5.85
CA ARG A 1064 43.86 12.31 7.24
C ARG A 1064 42.53 13.00 7.55
N ASP A 1065 42.29 14.20 7.03
CA ASP A 1065 41.01 14.91 7.17
C ASP A 1065 39.87 14.15 6.47
N TYR A 1066 40.12 13.62 5.27
CA TYR A 1066 39.16 12.77 4.55
C TYR A 1066 38.81 11.50 5.35
N ILE A 1067 39.81 10.78 5.87
CA ILE A 1067 39.59 9.58 6.71
C ILE A 1067 38.79 9.92 7.97
N ALA A 1068 39.03 11.08 8.60
CA ALA A 1068 38.23 11.55 9.72
C ALA A 1068 36.75 11.80 9.35
N GLY A 1069 36.50 12.31 8.13
CA GLY A 1069 35.16 12.44 7.58
C GLY A 1069 34.46 11.09 7.41
N VAL A 1070 35.16 10.10 6.85
CA VAL A 1070 34.64 8.72 6.68
C VAL A 1070 34.34 8.08 8.04
N GLN A 1071 35.24 8.21 9.01
CA GLN A 1071 35.03 7.72 10.38
C GLN A 1071 33.77 8.35 11.02
N THR A 1072 33.57 9.66 10.82
CA THR A 1072 32.39 10.38 11.33
C THR A 1072 31.10 9.87 10.69
N TYR A 1073 31.12 9.60 9.38
CA TYR A 1073 29.98 9.04 8.65
C TYR A 1073 29.54 7.68 9.22
N TYR A 1074 30.47 6.73 9.38
CA TYR A 1074 30.13 5.42 9.97
C TYR A 1074 29.71 5.53 11.44
N GLY A 1075 30.30 6.47 12.20
CA GLY A 1075 29.85 6.76 13.56
C GLY A 1075 28.40 7.25 13.63
N GLN A 1076 27.98 8.10 12.70
CA GLN A 1076 26.58 8.54 12.58
C GLN A 1076 25.66 7.38 12.18
N LYS A 1077 26.07 6.55 11.21
CA LYS A 1077 25.31 5.38 10.74
C LYS A 1077 25.03 4.37 11.86
N ILE A 1078 25.99 4.16 12.76
CA ILE A 1078 25.78 3.32 13.96
C ILE A 1078 24.69 3.94 14.83
N THR A 1079 24.81 5.23 15.20
CA THR A 1079 23.84 5.90 16.08
C THR A 1079 22.41 5.97 15.55
N THR A 1080 22.21 5.99 14.24
CA THR A 1080 20.87 5.98 13.63
C THR A 1080 20.24 4.58 13.56
N THR A 1081 21.06 3.52 13.51
CA THR A 1081 20.60 2.14 13.34
C THR A 1081 20.28 1.47 14.69
N THR A 1082 20.99 1.84 15.77
CA THR A 1082 20.80 1.28 17.13
C THR A 1082 19.39 1.50 17.72
N PRO A 1083 18.74 2.68 17.59
CA PRO A 1083 17.39 2.91 18.12
C PRO A 1083 16.30 2.12 17.38
N ALA A 1084 16.49 1.86 16.08
CA ALA A 1084 15.54 1.10 15.26
C ALA A 1084 15.53 -0.40 15.63
N LEU A 1085 16.68 -0.96 16.02
CA LEU A 1085 16.78 -2.31 16.56
C LEU A 1085 16.09 -2.42 17.92
N MET A 1086 16.30 -1.47 18.83
CA MET A 1086 15.65 -1.47 20.16
C MET A 1086 14.12 -1.36 20.11
N ALA A 1087 13.55 -0.71 19.08
CA ALA A 1087 12.09 -0.62 18.90
C ALA A 1087 11.46 -1.90 18.30
N LYS A 1088 12.24 -2.76 17.63
CA LYS A 1088 11.79 -4.04 17.05
C LYS A 1088 11.80 -5.19 18.06
N TYR A 1089 12.65 -5.15 19.08
CA TYR A 1089 12.76 -6.22 20.10
C TYR A 1089 11.61 -6.28 21.11
N ASP A 1090 10.66 -5.33 21.08
CA ASP A 1090 9.50 -5.32 21.98
C ASP A 1090 8.24 -6.01 21.39
N HIS A 1091 8.31 -6.55 20.17
CA HIS A 1091 7.21 -7.34 19.59
C HIS A 1091 7.73 -8.58 18.83
N ASP A 1092 7.30 -9.74 19.33
CA ASP A 1092 7.40 -11.11 18.78
C ASP A 1092 8.74 -11.86 18.87
N HIS A 1093 8.71 -12.90 19.72
CA HIS A 1093 9.63 -14.02 19.73
C HIS A 1093 9.22 -15.02 18.64
N ASP A 1094 9.80 -14.91 17.45
CA ASP A 1094 9.99 -16.06 16.57
C ASP A 1094 11.36 -15.95 15.88
N GLN A 1095 12.10 -17.07 15.89
CA GLN A 1095 13.48 -17.15 15.41
C GLN A 1095 13.52 -17.18 13.88
N GLU A 1096 13.61 -16.01 13.25
CA GLU A 1096 14.20 -15.85 11.93
C GLU A 1096 15.41 -14.90 12.06
N GLN A 1097 16.57 -15.29 11.51
CA GLN A 1097 17.81 -14.51 11.55
C GLN A 1097 17.62 -13.20 10.76
N ASP A 1098 17.33 -12.11 11.48
CA ASP A 1098 17.09 -10.79 10.90
C ASP A 1098 18.44 -10.12 10.49
N ASP A 1099 18.63 -9.92 9.18
CA ASP A 1099 19.81 -9.38 8.46
C ASP A 1099 20.31 -8.00 8.98
N SER A 1100 19.47 -7.30 9.73
CA SER A 1100 19.76 -5.97 10.29
C SER A 1100 20.87 -5.95 11.37
N GLY A 1101 21.14 -7.08 12.03
CA GLY A 1101 22.22 -7.20 13.01
C GLY A 1101 23.63 -7.17 12.40
N HIS A 1102 23.78 -7.71 11.18
CA HIS A 1102 25.07 -7.78 10.48
C HIS A 1102 25.53 -6.40 10.00
N THR A 1103 24.61 -5.58 9.50
CA THR A 1103 24.91 -4.22 8.99
C THR A 1103 25.47 -3.28 10.08
N ALA A 1104 24.93 -3.35 11.30
CA ALA A 1104 25.40 -2.50 12.40
C ALA A 1104 26.80 -2.91 12.91
N LEU A 1105 27.06 -4.22 12.96
CA LEU A 1105 28.35 -4.79 13.33
C LEU A 1105 29.44 -4.41 12.29
N ASN A 1106 29.11 -4.51 11.00
CA ASN A 1106 30.00 -4.12 9.90
C ASN A 1106 30.36 -2.62 9.94
N ALA A 1107 29.39 -1.76 10.27
CA ALA A 1107 29.63 -0.31 10.39
C ALA A 1107 30.59 0.03 11.56
N GLU A 1108 30.50 -0.69 12.68
CA GLU A 1108 31.41 -0.51 13.83
C GLU A 1108 32.84 -0.93 13.48
N VAL A 1109 33.01 -2.10 12.83
CA VAL A 1109 34.32 -2.58 12.37
C VAL A 1109 34.97 -1.57 11.43
N LEU A 1110 34.21 -1.05 10.46
CA LEU A 1110 34.69 -0.02 9.53
C LEU A 1110 35.06 1.28 10.26
N GLN A 1111 34.25 1.76 11.20
CA GLN A 1111 34.57 2.95 11.98
C GLN A 1111 35.89 2.80 12.76
N GLN A 1112 36.08 1.67 13.44
CA GLN A 1112 37.30 1.37 14.19
C GLN A 1112 38.51 1.28 13.27
N PHE A 1113 38.34 0.67 12.10
CA PHE A 1113 39.39 0.53 11.09
C PHE A 1113 39.84 1.87 10.51
N TYR A 1114 38.90 2.75 10.12
CA TYR A 1114 39.24 4.09 9.65
C TYR A 1114 39.88 4.96 10.74
N TYR A 1115 39.46 4.78 12.00
CA TYR A 1115 40.12 5.43 13.14
C TYR A 1115 41.58 4.96 13.30
N ALA A 1116 41.84 3.66 13.16
CA ALA A 1116 43.21 3.13 13.18
C ALA A 1116 44.08 3.77 12.09
N MET A 1117 43.60 3.87 10.85
CA MET A 1117 44.33 4.52 9.76
C MET A 1117 44.57 6.02 9.99
N TRP A 1118 43.62 6.72 10.62
CA TRP A 1118 43.80 8.10 11.03
C TRP A 1118 44.94 8.27 12.06
N LEU A 1119 45.11 7.29 12.95
CA LEU A 1119 46.21 7.22 13.90
C LEU A 1119 47.54 6.86 13.23
N TRP A 1120 47.54 5.98 12.23
CA TRP A 1120 48.74 5.60 11.46
C TRP A 1120 49.41 6.83 10.85
N LEU A 1121 48.63 7.68 10.16
CA LEU A 1121 49.13 8.93 9.56
C LEU A 1121 49.46 10.01 10.60
N GLY A 1122 48.88 9.94 11.81
CA GLY A 1122 49.14 10.90 12.89
C GLY A 1122 50.39 10.61 13.72
N ASN A 1123 50.95 9.40 13.62
CA ASN A 1123 52.08 8.96 14.42
C ASN A 1123 53.42 9.22 13.71
N ALA A 1124 54.24 10.11 14.28
CA ALA A 1124 55.52 10.51 13.69
C ALA A 1124 56.55 9.36 13.62
N ASP A 1125 56.51 8.42 14.57
CA ASP A 1125 57.46 7.30 14.64
C ASP A 1125 57.16 6.26 13.56
N LEU A 1126 55.87 5.96 13.33
CA LEU A 1126 55.43 5.13 12.21
C LEU A 1126 55.81 5.78 10.87
N ASN A 1127 55.49 7.05 10.69
CA ASN A 1127 55.76 7.73 9.42
C ASN A 1127 57.26 7.89 9.11
N SER A 1128 58.14 7.84 10.11
CA SER A 1128 59.59 7.94 9.93
C SER A 1128 60.31 6.59 9.81
N GLY A 1129 59.58 5.47 9.90
CA GLY A 1129 60.14 4.12 9.77
C GLY A 1129 60.97 3.64 10.97
N LEU A 1130 60.83 4.28 12.14
CA LEU A 1130 61.67 4.07 13.33
C LEU A 1130 61.08 3.09 14.37
N VAL A 1131 60.00 2.37 14.04
CA VAL A 1131 59.27 1.55 15.01
C VAL A 1131 59.83 0.12 15.08
N ASP A 1132 60.76 -0.10 16.01
CA ASP A 1132 61.34 -1.43 16.29
C ASP A 1132 60.32 -2.43 16.91
N ASN A 1133 59.20 -1.93 17.49
CA ASN A 1133 58.23 -2.74 18.23
C ASN A 1133 56.75 -2.45 17.86
N ILE A 1134 56.34 -2.72 16.61
CA ILE A 1134 54.94 -2.57 16.16
C ILE A 1134 53.96 -3.36 17.06
N HIS A 1135 54.43 -4.43 17.70
CA HIS A 1135 53.65 -5.28 18.62
C HIS A 1135 53.23 -4.59 19.93
N GLN A 1136 53.87 -3.47 20.31
CA GLN A 1136 53.59 -2.74 21.55
C GLN A 1136 52.55 -1.63 21.37
N LEU A 1137 52.07 -1.41 20.14
CA LEU A 1137 51.04 -0.41 19.86
C LEU A 1137 49.69 -0.84 20.45
N PRO A 1138 48.86 0.11 20.92
CA PRO A 1138 47.52 -0.20 21.42
C PRO A 1138 46.64 -0.90 20.37
N SER A 1139 45.64 -1.65 20.83
CA SER A 1139 44.71 -2.40 19.96
C SER A 1139 43.96 -1.53 18.94
N HIS A 1140 43.69 -0.26 19.28
CA HIS A 1140 43.02 0.69 18.39
C HIS A 1140 43.86 1.12 17.17
N TYR A 1141 45.10 0.65 17.03
CA TYR A 1141 45.92 0.79 15.82
C TYR A 1141 45.68 -0.34 14.80
N ASP A 1142 44.79 -1.31 15.04
CA ASP A 1142 44.67 -2.53 14.21
C ASP A 1142 46.05 -3.11 13.85
N VAL A 1143 46.76 -3.54 14.90
CA VAL A 1143 48.15 -3.99 14.83
C VAL A 1143 48.33 -5.14 13.85
N HIS A 1144 47.29 -5.94 13.59
CA HIS A 1144 47.34 -7.04 12.63
C HIS A 1144 47.52 -6.52 11.20
N ARG A 1145 46.63 -5.65 10.71
CA ARG A 1145 46.72 -5.10 9.34
C ARG A 1145 47.91 -4.17 9.17
N LEU A 1146 48.27 -3.39 10.19
CA LEU A 1146 49.46 -2.55 10.16
C LEU A 1146 50.74 -3.38 9.94
N LYS A 1147 50.85 -4.54 10.60
CA LYS A 1147 51.98 -5.47 10.37
C LYS A 1147 52.02 -6.00 8.95
N LEU A 1148 50.87 -6.28 8.34
CA LEU A 1148 50.82 -6.76 6.95
C LEU A 1148 51.38 -5.71 5.96
N CYS A 1149 51.18 -4.42 6.23
CA CYS A 1149 51.76 -3.32 5.44
C CYS A 1149 53.26 -3.10 5.71
N TYR A 1150 53.72 -3.30 6.96
CA TYR A 1150 55.13 -3.15 7.35
C TYR A 1150 56.01 -4.39 7.10
N ALA A 1151 55.40 -5.54 6.82
CA ALA A 1151 56.11 -6.78 6.61
C ALA A 1151 57.12 -6.63 5.46
N LYS A 1152 58.34 -7.16 5.66
CA LYS A 1152 59.37 -7.23 4.62
C LYS A 1152 58.99 -8.30 3.59
N LYS A 1153 58.07 -7.96 2.71
CA LYS A 1153 57.57 -8.81 1.62
C LYS A 1153 58.37 -8.58 0.35
N ILE A 1154 58.56 -9.64 -0.44
CA ILE A 1154 59.08 -9.53 -1.81
C ILE A 1154 57.95 -8.96 -2.67
N GLU A 1155 58.27 -8.31 -3.80
CA GLU A 1155 57.27 -7.71 -4.70
C GLU A 1155 56.14 -8.68 -5.07
N LEU A 1156 56.45 -9.95 -5.33
CA LEU A 1156 55.46 -10.98 -5.67
C LEU A 1156 54.45 -11.24 -4.55
N ASP A 1157 54.83 -11.06 -3.28
CA ASP A 1157 53.97 -11.31 -2.12
C ASP A 1157 53.09 -10.08 -1.77
N GLN A 1158 53.17 -9.02 -2.57
CA GLN A 1158 52.40 -7.80 -2.37
C GLN A 1158 50.92 -8.00 -2.76
N PRO A 1159 50.00 -7.27 -2.11
CA PRO A 1159 48.56 -7.52 -2.27
C PRO A 1159 48.06 -7.32 -3.70
N TRP A 1160 48.70 -6.47 -4.51
CA TRP A 1160 48.31 -6.23 -5.90
C TRP A 1160 48.56 -7.41 -6.86
N HIS A 1161 49.30 -8.45 -6.47
CA HIS A 1161 49.51 -9.66 -7.30
C HIS A 1161 48.49 -10.78 -7.03
N HIS A 1162 47.85 -10.77 -5.87
CA HIS A 1162 47.00 -11.86 -5.40
C HIS A 1162 45.70 -11.30 -4.81
N ALA A 1163 44.58 -11.47 -5.52
CA ALA A 1163 43.26 -11.02 -5.04
C ALA A 1163 42.87 -11.64 -3.68
N GLU A 1164 43.36 -12.86 -3.38
CA GLU A 1164 43.19 -13.51 -2.07
C GLU A 1164 43.80 -12.73 -0.90
N SER A 1165 44.75 -11.82 -1.18
CA SER A 1165 45.38 -10.95 -0.18
C SER A 1165 44.60 -9.66 0.08
N TYR A 1166 43.50 -9.41 -0.63
CA TYR A 1166 42.65 -8.24 -0.41
C TYR A 1166 41.96 -8.33 0.95
N TRP A 1167 41.76 -7.19 1.60
CA TRP A 1167 40.96 -7.09 2.83
C TRP A 1167 39.46 -7.19 2.52
N MET A 1168 39.06 -8.32 1.92
CA MET A 1168 37.68 -8.61 1.52
C MET A 1168 36.73 -8.68 2.71
N ASP A 1169 37.24 -8.94 3.92
CA ASP A 1169 36.45 -8.94 5.15
C ASP A 1169 35.98 -7.54 5.58
N LEU A 1170 36.52 -6.47 4.97
CA LEU A 1170 36.07 -5.09 5.13
C LEU A 1170 35.13 -4.63 4.01
N VAL A 1171 34.89 -5.49 3.01
CA VAL A 1171 33.98 -5.21 1.89
C VAL A 1171 32.73 -6.05 2.12
N ASP A 1172 31.57 -5.41 2.07
CA ASP A 1172 30.28 -6.10 2.21
C ASP A 1172 29.97 -6.88 0.92
N THR A 1173 30.59 -8.05 0.79
CA THR A 1173 30.48 -8.92 -0.38
C THR A 1173 29.08 -9.51 -0.52
N GLU A 1174 28.43 -9.84 0.61
CA GLU A 1174 27.07 -10.33 0.64
C GLU A 1174 26.09 -9.27 0.11
N GLN A 1175 26.17 -8.02 0.58
CA GLN A 1175 25.34 -6.94 0.03
C GLN A 1175 25.62 -6.72 -1.46
N LEU A 1176 26.87 -6.80 -1.92
CA LEU A 1176 27.21 -6.62 -3.32
C LEU A 1176 26.67 -7.74 -4.22
N GLU A 1177 26.72 -8.99 -3.75
CA GLU A 1177 26.14 -10.15 -4.43
C GLU A 1177 24.61 -10.05 -4.45
N GLN A 1178 23.98 -9.67 -3.33
CA GLN A 1178 22.53 -9.42 -3.28
C GLN A 1178 22.10 -8.27 -4.19
N ASP A 1179 22.85 -7.17 -4.23
CA ASP A 1179 22.63 -6.05 -5.15
C ASP A 1179 22.75 -6.50 -6.62
N PHE A 1180 23.62 -7.46 -6.92
CA PHE A 1180 23.77 -8.04 -8.25
C PHE A 1180 22.62 -9.00 -8.59
N LEU A 1181 22.23 -9.89 -7.68
CA LEU A 1181 21.10 -10.82 -7.90
C LEU A 1181 19.76 -10.06 -8.02
N SER A 1182 19.58 -9.01 -7.21
CA SER A 1182 18.45 -8.09 -7.23
C SER A 1182 18.56 -6.99 -8.30
N PHE A 1183 19.67 -6.93 -9.06
CA PHE A 1183 19.93 -5.94 -10.10
C PHE A 1183 18.72 -5.78 -11.04
N PRO A 1184 18.09 -4.60 -11.11
CA PRO A 1184 16.85 -4.46 -11.84
C PRO A 1184 17.13 -4.38 -13.35
N TRP A 1185 16.60 -5.34 -14.11
CA TRP A 1185 16.70 -5.35 -15.56
C TRP A 1185 15.42 -5.89 -16.21
N GLU A 1186 15.20 -5.49 -17.46
CA GLU A 1186 13.98 -5.81 -18.19
C GLU A 1186 13.85 -7.31 -18.48
N GLY A 1187 12.91 -7.98 -17.80
CA GLY A 1187 12.72 -9.42 -17.87
C GLY A 1187 13.12 -10.17 -16.59
N ALA A 1188 13.74 -9.52 -15.60
CA ALA A 1188 14.19 -10.18 -14.36
C ALA A 1188 13.07 -10.87 -13.57
N GLU A 1189 11.86 -10.32 -13.58
CA GLU A 1189 10.67 -10.86 -12.89
C GLU A 1189 10.30 -12.28 -13.33
N LYS A 1190 10.71 -12.66 -14.55
CA LYS A 1190 10.52 -13.99 -15.15
C LYS A 1190 11.30 -15.09 -14.45
N PHE A 1191 12.44 -14.74 -13.85
CA PHE A 1191 13.41 -15.68 -13.29
C PHE A 1191 13.45 -15.64 -11.76
N ARG A 1192 13.02 -14.55 -11.11
CA ARG A 1192 13.02 -14.40 -9.65
C ARG A 1192 11.89 -15.15 -8.98
N THR A 1193 12.17 -15.96 -7.96
CA THR A 1193 11.14 -16.58 -7.10
C THR A 1193 10.59 -15.57 -6.10
N ASP A 1194 9.33 -15.73 -5.68
CA ASP A 1194 8.62 -14.74 -4.85
C ASP A 1194 9.26 -14.54 -3.45
N SER A 1195 10.22 -15.39 -3.04
CA SER A 1195 11.07 -15.19 -1.84
C SER A 1195 11.83 -13.87 -1.85
N ASP A 1196 12.24 -13.39 -3.04
CA ASP A 1196 13.12 -12.22 -3.17
C ASP A 1196 12.31 -10.92 -3.38
N ALA A 1197 10.99 -11.04 -3.62
CA ALA A 1197 10.08 -9.92 -3.85
C ALA A 1197 9.40 -9.40 -2.55
N VAL A 1198 9.44 -10.19 -1.46
CA VAL A 1198 8.83 -9.82 -0.18
C VAL A 1198 9.47 -8.58 0.44
N ALA A 1199 10.73 -8.26 0.10
CA ALA A 1199 11.40 -7.06 0.60
C ALA A 1199 10.91 -5.74 -0.04
N SER A 1200 10.09 -5.74 -1.10
CA SER A 1200 9.72 -4.50 -1.81
C SER A 1200 8.22 -4.27 -2.06
N SER A 1201 7.34 -5.20 -1.69
CA SER A 1201 5.89 -4.99 -1.93
C SER A 1201 4.94 -5.82 -1.07
N VAL A 1202 5.08 -5.79 0.26
CA VAL A 1202 4.06 -6.35 1.15
C VAL A 1202 3.58 -5.29 2.15
N THR A 1203 2.71 -4.41 1.66
CA THR A 1203 1.60 -3.89 2.46
C THR A 1203 0.32 -4.51 1.90
N THR A 1204 0.17 -5.82 2.00
CA THR A 1204 -1.13 -6.49 1.84
C THR A 1204 -1.73 -6.73 3.21
N THR A 1205 -1.94 -5.64 3.95
CA THR A 1205 -2.73 -5.62 5.18
C THR A 1205 -4.19 -5.24 4.91
N ASP A 1206 -4.74 -5.54 3.73
CA ASP A 1206 -6.08 -5.07 3.34
C ASP A 1206 -7.12 -6.17 3.04
N ASP A 1207 -6.75 -7.46 3.01
CA ASP A 1207 -7.70 -8.53 2.63
C ASP A 1207 -8.45 -9.19 3.80
N LEU A 1208 -8.34 -8.65 5.02
CA LEU A 1208 -9.16 -9.08 6.18
C LEU A 1208 -10.07 -7.98 6.76
N ILE A 1209 -10.08 -6.78 6.16
CA ILE A 1209 -10.71 -5.59 6.78
C ILE A 1209 -12.17 -5.36 6.33
N SER A 1210 -12.67 -6.03 5.28
CA SER A 1210 -14.04 -5.75 4.79
C SER A 1210 -15.17 -6.37 5.62
N LEU A 1211 -14.87 -7.34 6.50
CA LEU A 1211 -15.85 -7.95 7.42
C LEU A 1211 -15.70 -7.47 8.87
N SER A 1212 -14.70 -6.63 9.18
CA SER A 1212 -14.34 -6.31 10.57
C SER A 1212 -14.61 -4.88 11.01
N THR A 1213 -15.11 -3.99 10.14
CA THR A 1213 -15.35 -2.58 10.53
C THR A 1213 -16.83 -2.28 10.78
N THR A 1214 -17.75 -2.84 9.99
CA THR A 1214 -19.20 -2.71 10.23
C THR A 1214 -19.68 -3.69 11.29
N THR A 1215 -19.24 -4.96 11.22
CA THR A 1215 -19.55 -6.00 12.22
C THR A 1215 -18.94 -5.67 13.59
N ARG A 1216 -17.79 -4.98 13.64
CA ARG A 1216 -17.18 -4.49 14.90
C ARG A 1216 -17.82 -3.19 15.39
N ARG A 1217 -18.39 -2.36 14.51
CA ARG A 1217 -19.25 -1.21 14.90
C ARG A 1217 -20.60 -1.65 15.47
N LEU A 1218 -21.16 -2.77 15.00
CA LEU A 1218 -22.41 -3.33 15.51
C LEU A 1218 -22.20 -4.22 16.75
N ARG A 1219 -21.05 -4.90 16.89
CA ARG A 1219 -20.64 -5.64 18.11
C ARG A 1219 -20.26 -4.74 19.31
N LEU A 1220 -20.21 -3.42 19.15
CA LEU A 1220 -19.77 -2.50 20.21
C LEU A 1220 -20.83 -2.17 21.29
N ILE A 1221 -21.94 -2.92 21.34
CA ILE A 1221 -22.96 -2.77 22.40
C ILE A 1221 -23.27 -4.15 23.01
N THR A 1222 -22.26 -4.78 23.59
CA THR A 1222 -22.47 -5.84 24.58
C THR A 1222 -21.63 -5.49 25.80
N ASP A 1223 -21.90 -4.34 26.38
CA ASP A 1223 -21.24 -3.93 27.60
C ASP A 1223 -22.28 -3.96 28.73
N GLU A 1224 -22.02 -4.79 29.74
CA GLU A 1224 -22.82 -4.85 30.97
C GLU A 1224 -22.89 -3.46 31.65
N SER A 1225 -21.96 -2.56 31.29
CA SER A 1225 -21.86 -1.18 31.77
C SER A 1225 -23.04 -0.28 31.44
N THR A 1226 -23.88 -0.60 30.44
CA THR A 1226 -25.07 0.21 30.10
C THR A 1226 -26.31 -0.14 30.94
N ILE A 1227 -26.28 -1.28 31.65
CA ILE A 1227 -27.40 -1.75 32.47
C ILE A 1227 -27.27 -1.15 33.86
N GLU A 1228 -28.20 -0.29 34.28
CA GLU A 1228 -28.17 0.32 35.61
C GLU A 1228 -28.68 -0.67 36.66
N PRO A 1229 -27.84 -1.21 37.57
CA PRO A 1229 -28.25 -2.26 38.50
C PRO A 1229 -29.42 -1.80 39.38
N LEU A 1230 -30.31 -2.73 39.71
CA LEU A 1230 -31.32 -2.54 40.75
C LEU A 1230 -30.68 -1.89 41.99
N PRO A 1231 -31.26 -0.82 42.54
CA PRO A 1231 -30.73 -0.14 43.72
C PRO A 1231 -30.43 -1.12 44.86
N PRO A 1232 -29.39 -0.85 45.68
CA PRO A 1232 -29.06 -1.70 46.81
C PRO A 1232 -30.24 -1.81 47.76
N LEU A 1233 -30.49 -3.02 48.27
CA LEU A 1233 -31.58 -3.25 49.22
C LEU A 1233 -31.25 -2.54 50.54
N VAL A 1234 -31.95 -1.45 50.81
CA VAL A 1234 -31.90 -0.77 52.10
C VAL A 1234 -33.13 -1.20 52.89
N ILE A 1235 -32.94 -1.77 54.08
CA ILE A 1235 -34.04 -2.02 55.03
C ILE A 1235 -33.71 -1.24 56.29
N ASN A 1236 -34.39 -0.10 56.45
CA ASN A 1236 -34.18 0.78 57.59
C ASN A 1236 -34.77 0.15 58.86
N THR A 1237 -33.98 0.16 59.93
CA THR A 1237 -34.52 -0.14 61.27
C THR A 1237 -35.50 0.97 61.66
N PRO A 1238 -36.70 0.65 62.14
CA PRO A 1238 -37.64 1.67 62.57
C PRO A 1238 -37.00 2.44 63.73
N SER A 1239 -36.92 3.76 63.57
CA SER A 1239 -36.38 4.64 64.59
C SER A 1239 -37.28 4.62 65.82
N THR A 1240 -36.92 3.80 66.81
CA THR A 1240 -37.50 3.87 68.15
C THR A 1240 -37.01 5.14 68.84
N SER A 1241 -37.61 6.27 68.52
CA SER A 1241 -37.56 7.46 69.38
C SER A 1241 -38.71 8.41 69.09
N THR A 1242 -39.91 8.04 69.53
CA THR A 1242 -40.77 9.01 70.21
C THR A 1242 -40.09 9.37 71.54
N SER A 1243 -39.12 10.29 71.51
CA SER A 1243 -38.61 10.93 72.72
C SER A 1243 -38.48 12.43 72.48
N THR A 1244 -39.38 13.15 73.15
CA THR A 1244 -39.54 14.60 73.24
C THR A 1244 -38.35 15.32 73.88
N SER A 1245 -37.11 15.10 73.44
CA SER A 1245 -35.91 15.64 74.12
C SER A 1245 -34.82 16.24 73.22
N SER A 1246 -35.15 16.71 72.02
CA SER A 1246 -34.15 17.32 71.12
C SER A 1246 -34.52 18.71 70.57
N ILE A 1247 -35.31 19.49 71.32
CA ILE A 1247 -35.56 20.93 71.03
C ILE A 1247 -34.63 21.87 71.83
N LYS A 1248 -33.63 21.36 72.59
CA LYS A 1248 -32.77 22.22 73.43
C LYS A 1248 -31.31 22.42 73.00
N ASN A 1249 -30.81 21.82 71.92
CA ASN A 1249 -29.38 21.93 71.55
C ASN A 1249 -29.06 22.43 70.13
N LYS A 1250 -29.88 23.34 69.58
CA LYS A 1250 -29.47 24.22 68.47
C LYS A 1250 -29.96 25.66 68.68
N MET A 1251 -29.72 26.17 69.88
CA MET A 1251 -29.57 27.61 70.13
C MET A 1251 -28.26 27.76 70.89
N ASN A 1252 -27.13 27.72 70.17
CA ASN A 1252 -25.89 28.32 70.59
C ASN A 1252 -24.88 28.29 69.45
N LEU A 1253 -24.42 29.51 69.11
CA LEU A 1253 -23.23 29.91 68.36
C LEU A 1253 -23.44 30.42 66.93
N LYS A 1254 -23.50 31.76 66.90
CA LYS A 1254 -23.14 32.78 65.90
C LYS A 1254 -23.92 32.86 64.60
#